data_AF-A0A410X5C7-F1
#
_entry.id   AF-A0A410X5C7-F1
#
_cell.length_a   1.000
_cell.length_b   1.000
_cell.length_c   1.000
_cell.angle_alpha   90.00
_cell.angle_beta   90.00
_cell.angle_gamma   90.00
#
_symmetry.space_group_name_H-M   'P 1'
#
loop_
_entity.id
_entity.type
_entity.pdbx_description
1 polymer ?
#
loop_
_entity_poly.entity_id
_entity_poly.type
_entity_poly.pdbx_seq_one_letter_code
_entity_poly.pdbx_strand_id
1 'polypeptide(L)'
;MKPYGEAEAARGERAGSRESGGRARAERTSAPQAGSKRSAALAALPVEKNGEYTAEIIGIGHDGEGVGRVEGFTLFVPGALPGERVRLKVLKLKKQYGYAKLLEVLESSPDRVGAPCPIYDKCGGCQLQHLDYAAQLKVKRQLVVDNLERIGKLRVAKEADAEAGNAVGDASVLRADTVGGNTTRPSEGFKPADEEITVPEDKVINDEALESKEDADDTISGSGLQPLMDTEFVDASDLLEDESDGNLAGDSSAQAQTNDSENITWDNTTGDNTIGGNAALGIGAATGTSPIYDVSEDIGESTLAAGVKSTNLRRGESTEPLKQERVCASEADGIVVYPTIGMSDPWRYRNKAQVPFGEEQGGLVGGFYAQGSHRIIDMETCLIQHANNDEVIAKVKEIGRGLGIRAYQEETHEGLLRHVVVKVGFRTGEIMVVLVTNGKEVPHVAEWIEQIRAAIPGVASICQNVNTGRTNVIFGATTRVLWGREVIYDYIGDVKFAISARSFFQVNPVQTEALYGKALEYAGLTGSETVVDAYCGIGTISLFLAKHAKKVYGVEIVPEAIEDAKRNAELNGIRNAEFAVGGAEDVLPEWQRAGIRPDVIVVDPPRKGCDERLLDTILQLRPERVVYVSCNASTLARDLRVLENGGYRTVCVQPVDMFPHTVHVESVALMSRVEK
;
A
#
# COMPACT_ATOMS: atom_id res chain seq x y z
N MET A 1 51.77 0.05 44.38
CA MET A 1 52.46 -0.81 45.38
C MET A 1 51.52 -1.98 45.65
N LYS A 2 51.80 -3.19 45.15
CA LYS A 2 52.70 -4.24 45.68
C LYS A 2 51.96 -5.19 46.67
N PRO A 3 52.28 -6.52 46.68
CA PRO A 3 51.35 -7.52 46.11
C PRO A 3 51.39 -8.90 46.85
N TYR A 4 51.32 -10.01 46.09
CA TYR A 4 51.51 -11.44 46.43
C TYR A 4 50.28 -12.20 46.98
N GLY A 5 50.08 -13.48 46.64
CA GLY A 5 50.82 -14.33 45.69
C GLY A 5 50.31 -15.78 45.62
N GLU A 6 50.77 -16.50 44.59
CA GLU A 6 51.00 -17.97 44.45
C GLU A 6 50.02 -18.96 45.14
N ALA A 7 49.25 -19.79 44.42
CA ALA A 7 49.63 -20.89 43.54
C ALA A 7 50.16 -22.16 44.26
N GLU A 8 49.40 -23.26 44.19
CA GLU A 8 49.98 -24.60 44.01
C GLU A 8 48.93 -25.61 43.51
N ALA A 9 49.38 -26.62 42.77
CA ALA A 9 48.54 -27.69 42.23
C ALA A 9 49.21 -29.05 42.50
N ALA A 10 48.42 -30.07 42.86
CA ALA A 10 48.90 -31.44 42.98
C ALA A 10 47.88 -32.44 42.43
N ARG A 11 48.31 -33.28 41.48
CA ARG A 11 47.60 -34.48 40.99
C ARG A 11 48.29 -35.73 41.56
N GLY A 12 47.50 -36.75 41.86
CA GLY A 12 47.88 -38.16 42.03
C GLY A 12 46.58 -38.96 42.08
N GLU A 13 46.23 -39.80 41.10
CA GLU A 13 46.76 -41.16 40.86
C GLU A 13 46.53 -42.12 42.04
N ARG A 14 46.06 -43.37 41.87
CA ARG A 14 45.45 -44.11 40.73
C ARG A 14 44.81 -45.41 41.29
N ALA A 15 43.85 -45.97 40.55
CA ALA A 15 43.50 -47.40 40.48
C ALA A 15 42.97 -48.15 41.72
N GLY A 16 41.87 -48.90 41.53
CA GLY A 16 41.30 -49.85 42.49
C GLY A 16 39.94 -50.35 42.04
N SER A 17 39.90 -51.38 41.18
CA SER A 17 38.67 -51.97 40.63
C SER A 17 38.27 -53.29 41.32
N ARG A 18 37.01 -53.70 41.13
CA ARG A 18 36.27 -54.85 41.74
C ARG A 18 35.54 -54.47 43.04
N GLU A 19 34.32 -54.93 43.33
CA GLU A 19 33.45 -55.87 42.59
C GLU A 19 31.95 -55.63 42.85
N SER A 20 31.11 -56.41 42.16
CA SER A 20 29.64 -56.37 42.09
C SER A 20 28.86 -56.25 43.40
N GLY A 21 27.76 -55.47 43.37
CA GLY A 21 26.68 -55.51 44.37
C GLY A 21 25.43 -54.79 43.88
N GLY A 22 24.50 -55.50 43.25
CA GLY A 22 23.27 -54.89 42.71
C GLY A 22 22.26 -54.51 43.81
N ARG A 23 21.56 -53.37 43.65
CA ARG A 23 20.37 -53.04 44.44
C ARG A 23 19.36 -52.18 43.69
N ALA A 24 18.10 -52.39 44.08
CA ALA A 24 16.89 -51.97 43.41
C ALA A 24 16.73 -50.47 43.13
N ARG A 25 15.98 -50.23 42.06
CA ARG A 25 15.27 -49.00 41.65
C ARG A 25 14.70 -48.22 42.85
N ALA A 26 15.12 -46.96 43.01
CA ALA A 26 14.43 -45.96 43.82
C ALA A 26 13.81 -44.91 42.90
N GLU A 27 12.56 -44.56 43.14
CA GLU A 27 11.78 -43.68 42.28
C GLU A 27 12.22 -42.21 42.45
N ARG A 28 12.41 -41.52 41.34
CA ARG A 28 12.37 -40.06 41.29
C ARG A 28 11.14 -39.65 40.50
N THR A 29 10.22 -38.96 41.18
CA THR A 29 8.98 -38.46 40.63
C THR A 29 9.26 -37.41 39.56
N SER A 30 8.88 -37.70 38.32
CA SER A 30 8.90 -36.73 37.22
C SER A 30 7.85 -35.66 37.44
N ALA A 31 8.20 -34.39 37.24
CA ALA A 31 7.24 -33.28 37.21
C ALA A 31 6.20 -33.48 36.09
N PRO A 32 4.95 -32.96 36.22
CA PRO A 32 3.92 -33.15 35.22
C PRO A 32 4.28 -32.47 33.88
N GLN A 33 4.24 -33.24 32.80
CA GLN A 33 4.51 -32.73 31.45
C GLN A 33 3.45 -31.70 31.01
N ALA A 34 3.89 -30.58 30.43
CA ALA A 34 3.01 -29.51 29.95
C ALA A 34 2.01 -29.96 28.85
N GLY A 35 2.30 -31.04 28.13
CA GLY A 35 1.44 -31.58 27.07
C GLY A 35 0.04 -32.02 27.52
N SER A 36 -0.13 -32.41 28.80
CA SER A 36 -1.41 -32.95 29.29
C SER A 36 -2.54 -31.91 29.40
N LYS A 37 -2.24 -30.60 29.42
CA LYS A 37 -3.28 -29.56 29.58
C LYS A 37 -3.88 -29.09 28.25
N ARG A 38 -3.15 -29.16 27.13
CA ARG A 38 -3.69 -28.76 25.80
C ARG A 38 -4.78 -29.73 25.32
N SER A 39 -4.62 -31.04 25.49
CA SER A 39 -5.61 -32.04 25.03
C SER A 39 -6.94 -31.96 25.80
N ALA A 40 -6.90 -31.79 27.12
CA ALA A 40 -8.10 -31.69 27.95
C ALA A 40 -8.96 -30.46 27.64
N ALA A 41 -8.34 -29.35 27.20
CA ALA A 41 -9.06 -28.12 26.82
C ALA A 41 -9.75 -28.23 25.44
N LEU A 42 -9.18 -29.02 24.52
CA LEU A 42 -9.76 -29.27 23.19
C LEU A 42 -10.91 -30.29 23.24
N ALA A 43 -10.85 -31.26 24.16
CA ALA A 43 -11.89 -32.29 24.35
C ALA A 43 -13.22 -31.77 24.94
N ALA A 44 -13.30 -30.49 25.30
CA ALA A 44 -14.50 -29.83 25.83
C ALA A 44 -15.09 -28.80 24.85
N LEU A 45 -14.60 -28.75 23.61
CA LEU A 45 -15.18 -27.93 22.54
C LEU A 45 -16.40 -28.63 21.94
N PRO A 46 -17.42 -27.89 21.46
CA PRO A 46 -18.61 -28.47 20.82
C PRO A 46 -18.33 -29.04 19.41
N VAL A 47 -17.09 -28.91 18.93
CA VAL A 47 -16.65 -29.39 17.62
C VAL A 47 -15.33 -30.14 17.74
N GLU A 48 -15.19 -31.24 17.01
CA GLU A 48 -14.01 -32.10 16.99
C GLU A 48 -13.20 -31.93 15.69
N LYS A 49 -11.88 -32.13 15.75
CA LYS A 49 -11.02 -32.10 14.55
C LYS A 49 -11.44 -33.24 13.61
N ASN A 50 -11.55 -32.93 12.32
CA ASN A 50 -12.11 -33.76 11.25
C ASN A 50 -13.61 -34.05 11.34
N GLY A 51 -14.33 -33.54 12.34
CA GLY A 51 -15.78 -33.63 12.41
C GLY A 51 -16.47 -32.80 11.32
N GLU A 52 -17.60 -33.30 10.83
CA GLU A 52 -18.46 -32.62 9.86
C GLU A 52 -19.69 -32.03 10.54
N TYR A 53 -19.98 -30.77 10.22
CA TYR A 53 -21.07 -30.01 10.84
C TYR A 53 -21.78 -29.15 9.80
N THR A 54 -23.00 -28.73 10.13
CA THR A 54 -23.73 -27.71 9.36
C THR A 54 -23.66 -26.39 10.14
N ALA A 55 -23.38 -25.29 9.45
CA ALA A 55 -23.36 -23.95 10.02
C ALA A 55 -24.07 -22.94 9.11
N GLU A 56 -24.70 -21.95 9.73
CA GLU A 56 -25.09 -20.71 9.06
C GLU A 56 -23.91 -19.72 9.10
N ILE A 57 -23.64 -19.06 7.98
CA ILE A 57 -22.58 -18.07 7.84
C ILE A 57 -23.17 -16.68 8.08
N ILE A 58 -22.67 -16.01 9.13
CA ILE A 58 -23.22 -14.75 9.65
C ILE A 58 -22.42 -13.52 9.23
N GLY A 59 -21.26 -13.69 8.59
CA GLY A 59 -20.36 -12.61 8.22
C GLY A 59 -19.11 -13.10 7.49
N ILE A 60 -18.18 -12.19 7.23
CA ILE A 60 -16.87 -12.47 6.63
C ILE A 60 -15.75 -12.01 7.57
N GLY A 61 -14.68 -12.79 7.66
CA GLY A 61 -13.48 -12.50 8.43
C GLY A 61 -12.49 -11.60 7.67
N HIS A 62 -11.32 -11.36 8.25
CA HIS A 62 -10.37 -10.39 7.70
C HIS A 62 -9.65 -10.89 6.44
N ASP A 63 -9.59 -12.21 6.18
CA ASP A 63 -8.94 -12.81 5.00
C ASP A 63 -9.96 -13.21 3.90
N GLY A 64 -11.24 -12.94 4.10
CA GLY A 64 -12.33 -13.23 3.14
C GLY A 64 -13.04 -14.56 3.38
N GLU A 65 -12.78 -15.18 4.52
CA GLU A 65 -13.38 -16.43 4.96
C GLU A 65 -14.75 -16.21 5.62
N GLY A 66 -15.71 -17.10 5.35
CA GLY A 66 -17.03 -17.05 5.97
C GLY A 66 -16.94 -17.33 7.46
N VAL A 67 -17.60 -16.51 8.28
CA VAL A 67 -17.67 -16.68 9.73
C VAL A 67 -18.96 -17.39 10.07
N GLY A 68 -18.86 -18.68 10.42
CA GLY A 68 -19.97 -19.49 10.91
C GLY A 68 -19.92 -19.73 12.41
N ARG A 69 -21.03 -20.20 13.00
CA ARG A 69 -21.06 -20.69 14.39
C ARG A 69 -21.72 -22.06 14.48
N VAL A 70 -21.07 -22.97 15.21
CA VAL A 70 -21.63 -24.28 15.61
C VAL A 70 -21.70 -24.30 17.13
N GLU A 71 -22.91 -24.39 17.68
CA GLU A 71 -23.17 -24.34 19.13
C GLU A 71 -22.48 -23.16 19.87
N GLY A 72 -22.36 -22.03 19.17
CA GLY A 72 -21.70 -20.81 19.69
C GLY A 72 -20.18 -20.75 19.47
N PHE A 73 -19.53 -21.84 19.08
CA PHE A 73 -18.11 -21.85 18.71
C PHE A 73 -17.91 -21.30 17.30
N THR A 74 -16.95 -20.41 17.12
CA THR A 74 -16.72 -19.71 15.84
C THR A 74 -15.85 -20.56 14.90
N LEU A 75 -16.31 -20.74 13.67
CA LEU A 75 -15.55 -21.42 12.61
C LEU A 75 -15.35 -20.48 11.43
N PHE A 76 -14.11 -20.45 10.95
CA PHE A 76 -13.65 -19.74 9.77
C PHE A 76 -13.65 -20.68 8.57
N VAL A 77 -14.40 -20.32 7.52
CA VAL A 77 -14.76 -21.22 6.40
C VAL A 77 -14.45 -20.53 5.05
N PRO A 78 -13.24 -20.71 4.50
CA PRO A 78 -12.86 -20.09 3.22
C PRO A 78 -13.83 -20.45 2.08
N GLY A 79 -14.32 -19.43 1.37
CA GLY A 79 -15.23 -19.59 0.22
C GLY A 79 -16.72 -19.70 0.54
N ALA A 80 -17.10 -19.68 1.83
CA ALA A 80 -18.49 -19.55 2.26
C ALA A 80 -18.85 -18.08 2.48
N LEU A 81 -20.10 -17.70 2.19
CA LEU A 81 -20.57 -16.30 2.16
C LEU A 81 -21.70 -16.04 3.17
N PRO A 82 -21.91 -14.79 3.62
CA PRO A 82 -23.00 -14.44 4.52
C PRO A 82 -24.37 -14.80 3.95
N GLY A 83 -25.24 -15.33 4.82
CA GLY A 83 -26.57 -15.81 4.45
C GLY A 83 -26.60 -17.26 3.93
N GLU A 84 -25.46 -17.95 3.86
CA GLU A 84 -25.40 -19.36 3.47
C GLU A 84 -25.62 -20.32 4.63
N ARG A 85 -26.24 -21.47 4.33
CA ARG A 85 -26.11 -22.67 5.16
C ARG A 85 -25.19 -23.66 4.46
N VAL A 86 -24.11 -24.07 5.14
CA VAL A 86 -23.06 -24.91 4.55
C VAL A 86 -22.81 -26.16 5.38
N ARG A 87 -22.45 -27.27 4.71
CA ARG A 87 -21.76 -28.40 5.36
C ARG A 87 -20.26 -28.13 5.31
N LEU A 88 -19.60 -28.25 6.45
CA LEU A 88 -18.17 -27.99 6.63
C LEU A 88 -17.47 -29.14 7.35
N LYS A 89 -16.14 -29.21 7.20
CA LYS A 89 -15.28 -30.15 7.94
C LYS A 89 -14.21 -29.39 8.72
N VAL A 90 -14.18 -29.56 10.03
CA VAL A 90 -13.23 -28.88 10.91
C VAL A 90 -11.81 -29.40 10.65
N LEU A 91 -10.88 -28.52 10.26
CA LEU A 91 -9.47 -28.87 10.00
C LEU A 91 -8.57 -28.58 11.20
N LYS A 92 -8.71 -27.40 11.80
CA LYS A 92 -7.84 -26.93 12.89
C LYS A 92 -8.66 -26.26 13.98
N LEU A 93 -8.40 -26.62 15.24
CA LEU A 93 -9.04 -26.04 16.41
C LEU A 93 -8.03 -25.21 17.22
N LYS A 94 -8.45 -24.01 17.61
CA LYS A 94 -7.79 -23.14 18.59
C LYS A 94 -8.72 -23.02 19.82
N LYS A 95 -8.29 -22.28 20.83
CA LYS A 95 -8.98 -22.21 22.14
C LYS A 95 -10.39 -21.59 22.07
N GLN A 96 -10.66 -20.70 21.12
CA GLN A 96 -11.91 -19.91 21.02
C GLN A 96 -12.55 -19.93 19.63
N TYR A 97 -11.86 -20.49 18.64
CA TYR A 97 -12.28 -20.55 17.25
C TYR A 97 -11.60 -21.73 16.53
N GLY A 98 -12.05 -22.05 15.32
CA GLY A 98 -11.39 -23.03 14.46
C GLY A 98 -11.46 -22.66 12.98
N TYR A 99 -10.77 -23.43 12.16
CA TYR A 99 -10.80 -23.35 10.70
C TYR A 99 -11.45 -24.63 10.14
N ALA A 100 -12.29 -24.49 9.13
CA ALA A 100 -12.99 -25.60 8.49
C ALA A 100 -12.94 -25.48 6.96
N LYS A 101 -12.91 -26.63 6.27
CA LYS A 101 -13.10 -26.71 4.82
C LYS A 101 -14.59 -26.65 4.51
N LEU A 102 -14.97 -25.82 3.54
CA LEU A 102 -16.29 -25.90 2.91
C LEU A 102 -16.41 -27.25 2.16
N LEU A 103 -17.42 -28.06 2.48
CA LEU A 103 -17.70 -29.30 1.74
C LEU A 103 -18.83 -29.11 0.74
N GLU A 104 -19.92 -28.44 1.13
CA GLU A 104 -21.12 -28.26 0.32
C GLU A 104 -21.87 -27.00 0.75
N VAL A 105 -22.35 -26.22 -0.20
CA VAL A 105 -23.29 -25.11 0.06
C VAL A 105 -24.70 -25.69 -0.04
N LEU A 106 -25.38 -25.83 1.10
CA LEU A 106 -26.72 -26.44 1.19
C LEU A 106 -27.81 -25.43 0.79
N GLU A 107 -27.61 -24.17 1.18
CA GLU A 107 -28.45 -23.02 0.80
C GLU A 107 -27.51 -21.87 0.44
N SER A 108 -27.55 -21.44 -0.83
CA SER A 108 -26.67 -20.39 -1.38
C SER A 108 -27.18 -19.00 -1.05
N SER A 109 -26.24 -18.07 -0.84
CA SER A 109 -26.56 -16.65 -0.72
C SER A 109 -27.09 -16.11 -2.06
N PRO A 110 -28.10 -15.21 -2.06
CA PRO A 110 -28.53 -14.53 -3.29
C PRO A 110 -27.45 -13.62 -3.88
N ASP A 111 -26.47 -13.23 -3.06
CA ASP A 111 -25.32 -12.41 -3.47
C ASP A 111 -24.13 -13.27 -3.98
N ARG A 112 -24.25 -14.60 -4.05
CA ARG A 112 -23.19 -15.47 -4.63
C ARG A 112 -23.18 -15.35 -6.15
N VAL A 113 -21.98 -15.14 -6.71
CA VAL A 113 -21.73 -15.15 -8.16
C VAL A 113 -20.58 -16.10 -8.52
N GLY A 114 -20.50 -16.51 -9.78
CA GLY A 114 -19.34 -17.22 -10.30
C GLY A 114 -18.13 -16.27 -10.41
N ALA A 115 -16.98 -16.67 -9.87
CA ALA A 115 -15.76 -15.88 -9.99
C ALA A 115 -15.24 -15.92 -11.45
N PRO A 116 -15.09 -14.78 -12.15
CA PRO A 116 -14.75 -14.78 -13.57
C PRO A 116 -13.26 -15.04 -13.86
N CYS A 117 -12.38 -14.97 -12.87
CA CYS A 117 -10.95 -15.24 -13.08
C CYS A 117 -10.65 -16.76 -13.09
N PRO A 118 -10.07 -17.33 -14.17
CA PRO A 118 -9.83 -18.78 -14.28
C PRO A 118 -8.88 -19.37 -13.24
N ILE A 119 -8.05 -18.53 -12.59
CA ILE A 119 -7.10 -18.95 -11.54
C ILE A 119 -7.54 -18.51 -10.14
N TYR A 120 -8.80 -18.09 -9.97
CA TYR A 120 -9.32 -17.49 -8.73
C TYR A 120 -9.04 -18.35 -7.49
N ASP A 121 -9.37 -19.65 -7.52
CA ASP A 121 -9.20 -20.54 -6.37
C ASP A 121 -7.74 -20.90 -6.04
N LYS A 122 -6.78 -20.48 -6.89
CA LYS A 122 -5.34 -20.77 -6.74
C LYS A 122 -4.53 -19.52 -6.40
N CYS A 123 -4.97 -18.36 -6.90
CA CYS A 123 -4.28 -17.08 -6.78
C CYS A 123 -4.58 -16.39 -5.44
N GLY A 124 -3.55 -16.07 -4.65
CA GLY A 124 -3.73 -15.33 -3.39
C GLY A 124 -4.14 -13.86 -3.52
N GLY A 125 -4.30 -13.33 -4.74
CA GLY A 125 -4.49 -11.90 -5.00
C GLY A 125 -5.93 -11.37 -4.89
N CYS A 126 -6.95 -12.24 -4.96
CA CYS A 126 -8.36 -11.86 -4.85
C CYS A 126 -9.09 -12.80 -3.88
N GLN A 127 -9.97 -12.27 -3.04
CA GLN A 127 -10.66 -13.05 -2.00
C GLN A 127 -12.20 -13.00 -2.15
N LEU A 128 -12.76 -12.04 -2.88
CA LEU A 128 -14.21 -11.79 -2.94
C LEU A 128 -14.84 -11.88 -4.34
N GLN A 129 -14.17 -12.41 -5.37
CA GLN A 129 -14.77 -12.51 -6.73
C GLN A 129 -16.03 -13.37 -6.81
N HIS A 130 -16.30 -14.22 -5.81
CA HIS A 130 -17.49 -15.07 -5.73
C HIS A 130 -18.67 -14.40 -5.00
N LEU A 131 -18.52 -13.13 -4.58
CA LEU A 131 -19.54 -12.30 -3.96
C LEU A 131 -19.87 -11.13 -4.89
N ASP A 132 -21.17 -10.85 -5.10
CA ASP A 132 -21.63 -9.72 -5.89
C ASP A 132 -21.00 -8.40 -5.42
N TYR A 133 -20.73 -7.50 -6.36
CA TYR A 133 -19.99 -6.27 -6.06
C TYR A 133 -20.73 -5.34 -5.10
N ALA A 134 -22.06 -5.23 -5.20
CA ALA A 134 -22.83 -4.43 -4.23
C ALA A 134 -22.80 -5.06 -2.83
N ALA A 135 -22.71 -6.39 -2.74
CA ALA A 135 -22.54 -7.09 -1.47
C ALA A 135 -21.12 -6.97 -0.89
N GLN A 136 -20.07 -6.93 -1.73
CA GLN A 136 -18.70 -6.61 -1.30
C GLN A 136 -18.64 -5.25 -0.59
N LEU A 137 -19.29 -4.22 -1.15
CA LEU A 137 -19.35 -2.89 -0.53
C LEU A 137 -20.05 -2.90 0.84
N LYS A 138 -21.16 -3.65 0.99
CA LYS A 138 -21.83 -3.83 2.28
C LYS A 138 -20.92 -4.51 3.32
N VAL A 139 -20.22 -5.58 2.92
CA VAL A 139 -19.28 -6.31 3.78
C VAL A 139 -18.12 -5.42 4.22
N LYS A 140 -17.53 -4.64 3.32
CA LYS A 140 -16.45 -3.69 3.64
C LYS A 140 -16.88 -2.62 4.63
N ARG A 141 -18.09 -2.06 4.46
CA ARG A 141 -18.68 -1.16 5.47
C ARG A 141 -18.87 -1.87 6.81
N GLN A 142 -19.43 -3.07 6.83
CA GLN A 142 -19.66 -3.81 8.07
C GLN A 142 -18.34 -4.13 8.79
N LEU A 143 -17.26 -4.43 8.06
CA LEU A 143 -15.92 -4.62 8.64
C LEU A 143 -15.44 -3.36 9.39
N VAL A 144 -15.68 -2.16 8.85
CA VAL A 144 -15.36 -0.89 9.53
C VAL A 144 -16.22 -0.71 10.78
N VAL A 145 -17.54 -0.93 10.69
CA VAL A 145 -18.47 -0.86 11.82
C VAL A 145 -18.05 -1.81 12.96
N ASP A 146 -17.83 -3.09 12.63
CA ASP A 146 -17.40 -4.13 13.57
C ASP A 146 -16.11 -3.74 14.30
N ASN A 147 -15.12 -3.16 13.60
CA ASN A 147 -13.87 -2.75 14.22
C ASN A 147 -14.04 -1.55 15.16
N LEU A 148 -14.80 -0.53 14.75
CA LEU A 148 -15.11 0.63 15.59
C LEU A 148 -15.80 0.21 16.90
N GLU A 149 -16.81 -0.66 16.82
CA GLU A 149 -17.56 -1.14 17.99
C GLU A 149 -16.76 -2.14 18.83
N ARG A 150 -16.06 -3.10 18.21
CA ARG A 150 -15.44 -4.22 18.94
C ARG A 150 -14.03 -3.92 19.43
N ILE A 151 -13.23 -3.18 18.67
CA ILE A 151 -11.85 -2.78 19.06
C ILE A 151 -11.90 -1.39 19.68
N GLY A 152 -12.40 -0.40 18.95
CA GLY A 152 -12.47 0.98 19.44
C GLY A 152 -13.45 1.17 20.61
N LYS A 153 -14.42 0.27 20.80
CA LYS A 153 -15.57 0.48 21.73
C LYS A 153 -16.36 1.75 21.39
N LEU A 154 -16.23 2.24 20.16
CA LEU A 154 -16.85 3.46 19.68
C LEU A 154 -18.26 3.12 19.21
N ARG A 155 -19.24 3.94 19.60
CA ARG A 155 -20.64 3.70 19.25
C ARG A 155 -20.91 4.20 17.84
N VAL A 156 -21.36 3.32 16.95
CA VAL A 156 -21.79 3.68 15.60
C VAL A 156 -23.27 4.10 15.61
N ALA A 157 -23.63 5.08 14.77
CA ALA A 157 -24.99 5.54 14.58
C ALA A 157 -25.82 4.52 13.78
N LYS A 158 -27.16 4.59 13.87
CA LYS A 158 -28.01 3.63 13.15
C LYS A 158 -28.07 3.98 11.67
N GLU A 159 -28.25 2.96 10.81
CA GLU A 159 -28.04 3.10 9.36
C GLU A 159 -28.90 4.18 8.68
N ALA A 160 -30.11 4.43 9.21
CA ALA A 160 -31.00 5.49 8.73
C ALA A 160 -30.38 6.90 8.80
N ASP A 161 -29.40 7.13 9.67
CA ASP A 161 -28.70 8.41 9.81
C ASP A 161 -27.58 8.57 8.73
N ALA A 162 -27.12 7.49 8.12
CA ALA A 162 -26.01 7.50 7.17
C ALA A 162 -26.43 7.82 5.72
N GLU A 163 -27.62 7.41 5.29
CA GLU A 163 -28.11 7.66 3.92
C GLU A 163 -28.38 9.15 3.66
N ALA A 164 -28.80 9.90 4.68
CA ALA A 164 -29.14 11.32 4.58
C ALA A 164 -27.93 12.22 4.25
N GLY A 165 -26.70 11.82 4.60
CA GLY A 165 -25.49 12.58 4.32
C GLY A 165 -24.90 12.37 2.91
N ASN A 166 -25.24 11.28 2.23
CA ASN A 166 -24.59 10.90 0.97
C ASN A 166 -25.13 11.66 -0.26
N ALA A 167 -26.17 12.49 -0.10
CA ALA A 167 -26.83 13.25 -1.18
C ALA A 167 -25.99 14.38 -1.81
N VAL A 168 -24.70 14.49 -1.46
CA VAL A 168 -23.75 15.48 -1.99
C VAL A 168 -22.56 14.80 -2.72
N GLY A 169 -22.50 13.46 -2.73
CA GLY A 169 -21.40 12.66 -3.27
C GLY A 169 -21.63 12.04 -4.65
N ASP A 170 -22.41 12.68 -5.54
CA ASP A 170 -22.48 12.22 -6.94
C ASP A 170 -21.25 12.72 -7.73
N ALA A 171 -20.53 11.79 -8.37
CA ALA A 171 -19.32 12.05 -9.15
C ALA A 171 -19.60 12.77 -10.49
N SER A 172 -20.72 13.49 -10.59
CA SER A 172 -21.17 14.22 -11.77
C SER A 172 -20.72 15.69 -11.81
N VAL A 173 -20.18 16.23 -10.70
CA VAL A 173 -19.81 17.65 -10.52
C VAL A 173 -18.34 17.96 -10.90
N LEU A 174 -17.77 17.22 -11.85
CA LEU A 174 -16.53 17.60 -12.56
C LEU A 174 -16.65 17.27 -14.06
N ARG A 175 -17.48 18.04 -14.78
CA ARG A 175 -17.50 18.05 -16.25
C ARG A 175 -17.05 19.40 -16.80
N ALA A 176 -15.84 19.43 -17.36
CA ALA A 176 -15.41 20.43 -18.30
C ALA A 176 -15.28 19.77 -19.69
N ASP A 177 -16.17 20.17 -20.61
CA ASP A 177 -16.12 20.07 -22.07
C ASP A 177 -15.46 18.83 -22.72
N THR A 178 -16.30 17.84 -23.04
CA THR A 178 -15.97 16.75 -23.96
C THR A 178 -15.93 17.22 -25.42
N VAL A 179 -14.80 17.06 -26.10
CA VAL A 179 -14.74 16.93 -27.57
C VAL A 179 -14.91 15.45 -27.93
N GLY A 180 -15.88 15.14 -28.79
CA GLY A 180 -16.31 13.75 -29.03
C GLY A 180 -15.30 12.90 -29.82
N GLY A 181 -14.88 11.79 -29.23
CA GLY A 181 -14.18 10.68 -29.90
C GLY A 181 -15.09 9.46 -30.01
N ASN A 182 -15.25 8.91 -31.21
CA ASN A 182 -16.18 7.82 -31.49
C ASN A 182 -15.52 6.44 -31.21
N THR A 183 -15.90 5.78 -30.11
CA THR A 183 -15.42 4.42 -29.78
C THR A 183 -16.55 3.39 -29.87
N THR A 184 -16.45 2.51 -30.87
CA THR A 184 -17.37 1.38 -31.10
C THR A 184 -17.25 0.33 -29.99
N ARG A 185 -18.38 -0.12 -29.43
CA ARG A 185 -18.43 -1.24 -28.48
C ARG A 185 -18.16 -2.57 -29.21
N PRO A 186 -17.33 -3.48 -28.68
CA PRO A 186 -17.45 -4.90 -28.95
C PRO A 186 -18.63 -5.43 -28.11
N SER A 187 -19.66 -5.97 -28.77
CA SER A 187 -20.81 -6.57 -28.10
C SER A 187 -20.81 -8.08 -28.26
N GLU A 188 -20.26 -8.81 -27.30
CA GLU A 188 -20.56 -10.23 -27.10
C GLU A 188 -20.99 -10.45 -25.65
N GLY A 189 -22.24 -10.88 -25.48
CA GLY A 189 -22.84 -11.06 -24.16
C GLY A 189 -22.51 -12.44 -23.60
N PHE A 190 -21.76 -12.48 -22.50
CA PHE A 190 -21.59 -13.69 -21.70
C PHE A 190 -22.93 -14.03 -21.03
N LYS A 191 -23.56 -15.14 -21.43
CA LYS A 191 -24.68 -15.72 -20.69
C LYS A 191 -24.12 -16.72 -19.68
N PRO A 192 -24.45 -16.61 -18.38
CA PRO A 192 -24.18 -17.71 -17.46
C PRO A 192 -25.00 -18.93 -17.88
N ALA A 193 -24.36 -20.10 -17.86
CA ALA A 193 -25.05 -21.37 -17.97
C ALA A 193 -25.50 -21.82 -16.57
N ASP A 194 -26.72 -22.36 -16.47
CA ASP A 194 -27.19 -23.04 -15.26
C ASP A 194 -26.50 -24.41 -15.15
N GLU A 195 -25.27 -24.44 -14.63
CA GLU A 195 -24.57 -25.67 -14.25
C GLU A 195 -24.66 -25.89 -12.73
N GLU A 196 -24.78 -27.16 -12.30
CA GLU A 196 -24.72 -27.51 -10.88
C GLU A 196 -23.34 -27.14 -10.32
N ILE A 197 -23.29 -26.09 -9.50
CA ILE A 197 -22.05 -25.55 -8.91
C ILE A 197 -21.49 -26.55 -7.88
N THR A 198 -20.70 -27.50 -8.38
CA THR A 198 -19.85 -28.36 -7.56
C THR A 198 -18.66 -27.55 -7.07
N VAL A 199 -18.40 -27.61 -5.75
CA VAL A 199 -17.29 -26.88 -5.13
C VAL A 199 -15.98 -27.49 -5.60
N PRO A 200 -15.06 -26.74 -6.24
CA PRO A 200 -13.75 -27.26 -6.62
C PRO A 200 -13.00 -27.74 -5.38
N GLU A 201 -12.41 -28.94 -5.44
CA GLU A 201 -11.69 -29.52 -4.30
C GLU A 201 -10.50 -28.64 -3.84
N ASP A 202 -9.99 -27.80 -4.75
CA ASP A 202 -8.76 -27.01 -4.71
C ASP A 202 -8.76 -25.78 -3.78
N LYS A 203 -9.84 -25.44 -3.05
CA LYS A 203 -9.75 -24.54 -1.87
C LYS A 203 -9.08 -25.25 -0.68
N VAL A 204 -7.94 -25.88 -0.95
CA VAL A 204 -7.07 -26.55 0.01
C VAL A 204 -6.10 -25.51 0.54
N ILE A 205 -6.28 -25.11 1.80
CA ILE A 205 -5.12 -24.70 2.58
C ILE A 205 -4.26 -25.96 2.69
N ASN A 206 -3.10 -25.99 2.04
CA ASN A 206 -2.20 -27.15 2.09
C ASN A 206 -1.90 -27.48 3.56
N ASP A 207 -1.91 -28.77 3.95
CA ASP A 207 -1.75 -29.15 5.35
C ASP A 207 -0.43 -28.59 5.93
N GLU A 208 0.63 -28.57 5.12
CA GLU A 208 1.94 -27.97 5.43
C GLU A 208 1.87 -26.45 5.74
N ALA A 209 0.97 -25.71 5.08
CA ALA A 209 0.76 -24.27 5.32
C ALA A 209 -0.02 -23.97 6.62
N LEU A 210 -0.62 -25.01 7.23
CA LEU A 210 -1.22 -24.94 8.56
C LEU A 210 -0.26 -25.40 9.66
N GLU A 211 0.73 -26.24 9.35
CA GLU A 211 1.74 -26.71 10.30
C GLU A 211 2.84 -25.67 10.55
N SER A 212 3.27 -24.92 9.53
CA SER A 212 4.23 -23.80 9.67
C SER A 212 3.76 -22.63 10.57
N LYS A 213 2.50 -22.64 11.03
CA LYS A 213 1.91 -21.69 11.97
C LYS A 213 1.97 -22.11 13.45
N GLU A 214 2.72 -23.15 13.82
CA GLU A 214 2.81 -23.56 15.24
C GLU A 214 3.71 -22.66 16.10
N ASP A 215 4.71 -21.99 15.52
CA ASP A 215 5.73 -21.23 16.26
C ASP A 215 5.52 -19.70 16.33
N ALA A 216 4.48 -19.16 15.67
CA ALA A 216 4.29 -17.71 15.48
C ALA A 216 3.12 -17.07 16.27
N ASP A 217 2.37 -17.84 17.08
CA ASP A 217 0.99 -17.47 17.46
C ASP A 217 0.72 -17.53 18.98
N ASP A 218 1.65 -16.98 19.79
CA ASP A 218 1.44 -16.68 21.23
C ASP A 218 1.41 -15.15 21.52
N THR A 219 1.39 -14.30 20.49
CA THR A 219 1.14 -12.85 20.58
C THR A 219 -0.08 -12.45 19.74
N ILE A 220 -1.12 -11.95 20.42
CA ILE A 220 -2.31 -11.38 19.75
C ILE A 220 -1.94 -10.00 19.16
N SER A 221 -1.49 -9.99 17.91
CA SER A 221 -1.40 -8.76 17.09
C SER A 221 -1.23 -9.05 15.60
N GLY A 222 -2.31 -9.01 14.83
CA GLY A 222 -2.31 -8.40 13.49
C GLY A 222 -1.49 -9.00 12.33
N SER A 223 -0.94 -10.21 12.41
CA SER A 223 -0.17 -10.82 11.31
C SER A 223 -0.87 -12.06 10.68
N GLY A 224 -2.03 -11.83 10.05
CA GLY A 224 -2.67 -12.78 9.12
C GLY A 224 -1.92 -12.87 7.78
N LEU A 225 -2.24 -13.86 6.92
CA LEU A 225 -1.48 -14.04 5.67
C LEU A 225 -1.69 -12.87 4.70
N GLN A 226 -0.59 -12.21 4.35
CA GLN A 226 -0.58 -11.13 3.39
C GLN A 226 -0.78 -11.65 1.95
N PRO A 227 -1.56 -10.96 1.11
CA PRO A 227 -1.37 -11.04 -0.33
C PRO A 227 0.01 -10.45 -0.67
N LEU A 228 0.87 -11.22 -1.34
CA LEU A 228 2.23 -10.84 -1.77
C LEU A 228 2.28 -9.73 -2.84
N MET A 229 1.19 -8.97 -3.02
CA MET A 229 1.09 -7.85 -3.96
C MET A 229 1.49 -6.50 -3.35
N ASP A 230 1.36 -6.36 -2.02
CA ASP A 230 1.50 -5.08 -1.30
C ASP A 230 2.69 -5.11 -0.30
N THR A 231 3.70 -5.97 -0.53
CA THR A 231 4.94 -6.09 0.26
C THR A 231 5.94 -4.95 0.00
N GLU A 232 5.46 -3.72 0.09
CA GLU A 232 6.29 -2.50 0.19
C GLU A 232 6.33 -1.93 1.62
N PHE A 233 5.51 -2.44 2.55
CA PHE A 233 5.63 -2.13 3.97
C PHE A 233 6.81 -2.86 4.61
N VAL A 234 7.99 -2.28 4.45
CA VAL A 234 9.11 -2.39 5.41
C VAL A 234 9.00 -1.18 6.33
N ASP A 235 9.07 -1.39 7.64
CA ASP A 235 9.15 -0.29 8.60
C ASP A 235 10.52 0.39 8.41
N ALA A 236 10.57 1.71 8.25
CA ALA A 236 11.84 2.39 7.96
C ALA A 236 12.86 2.29 9.12
N SER A 237 12.40 1.88 10.31
CA SER A 237 13.23 1.47 11.44
C SER A 237 14.14 0.26 11.14
N ASP A 238 13.68 -0.67 10.31
CA ASP A 238 14.36 -1.96 10.08
C ASP A 238 15.59 -1.83 9.17
N LEU A 239 15.90 -0.61 8.71
CA LEU A 239 17.05 -0.27 7.87
C LEU A 239 18.25 0.28 8.66
N LEU A 240 18.18 0.36 9.99
CA LEU A 240 19.21 1.01 10.82
C LEU A 240 19.87 0.12 11.90
N GLU A 241 19.48 -1.15 12.04
CA GLU A 241 20.08 -2.08 13.00
C GLU A 241 20.89 -3.19 12.31
N ASP A 242 22.10 -2.87 11.83
CA ASP A 242 23.22 -3.84 11.70
C ASP A 242 24.56 -3.17 11.27
N GLU A 243 25.24 -2.45 12.17
CA GLU A 243 26.71 -2.26 12.13
C GLU A 243 27.29 -1.94 13.54
N SER A 244 27.21 -2.88 14.48
CA SER A 244 28.13 -2.90 15.62
C SER A 244 28.25 -4.26 16.33
N ASP A 245 29.09 -5.17 15.82
CA ASP A 245 29.93 -6.00 16.70
C ASP A 245 31.09 -6.66 15.94
N GLY A 246 32.32 -6.19 16.23
CA GLY A 246 33.52 -6.52 15.44
C GLY A 246 34.83 -6.18 16.15
N ASN A 247 34.90 -6.49 17.45
CA ASN A 247 36.03 -6.11 18.31
C ASN A 247 37.30 -6.93 17.99
N LEU A 248 38.33 -6.29 17.43
CA LEU A 248 39.70 -6.82 17.40
C LEU A 248 40.71 -5.74 17.85
N ALA A 249 41.40 -6.04 18.95
CA ALA A 249 42.42 -5.18 19.52
C ALA A 249 43.73 -5.22 18.71
N GLY A 250 44.37 -4.04 18.56
CA GLY A 250 45.70 -3.88 17.95
C GLY A 250 46.41 -2.69 18.58
N ASP A 251 47.42 -2.96 19.40
CA ASP A 251 48.16 -1.98 20.21
C ASP A 251 49.16 -1.16 19.37
N SER A 252 49.24 0.16 19.59
CA SER A 252 50.51 0.88 19.90
C SER A 252 50.49 2.39 19.63
N SER A 253 51.21 3.08 20.52
CA SER A 253 51.51 4.52 20.61
C SER A 253 51.96 5.28 19.34
N ALA A 254 51.52 6.54 19.22
CA ALA A 254 52.37 7.69 18.83
C ALA A 254 51.77 9.03 19.29
N GLN A 255 52.57 10.09 19.31
CA GLN A 255 52.27 11.37 19.96
C GLN A 255 51.58 12.42 19.05
N ALA A 256 50.91 13.35 19.73
CA ALA A 256 50.29 14.58 19.23
C ALA A 256 51.05 15.38 18.15
N GLN A 257 50.27 16.04 17.29
CA GLN A 257 50.43 17.48 17.02
C GLN A 257 49.12 18.12 16.53
N THR A 258 48.97 19.42 16.79
CA THR A 258 47.75 20.22 16.59
C THR A 258 47.72 20.92 15.23
N ASN A 259 46.52 21.35 14.83
CA ASN A 259 46.12 22.67 14.30
C ASN A 259 44.77 22.45 13.58
N ASP A 260 43.67 23.08 13.99
CA ASP A 260 43.29 24.48 13.69
C ASP A 260 43.17 24.75 12.17
N SER A 261 42.08 25.32 11.63
CA SER A 261 40.76 25.69 12.17
C SER A 261 39.83 26.20 11.04
N GLU A 262 38.56 26.46 11.36
CA GLU A 262 37.60 27.37 10.68
C GLU A 262 36.77 26.90 9.46
N ASN A 263 35.47 26.76 9.73
CA ASN A 263 34.35 26.95 8.79
C ASN A 263 34.35 28.35 8.16
N ILE A 264 33.88 28.48 6.91
CA ILE A 264 33.15 29.68 6.47
C ILE A 264 31.90 29.27 5.65
N THR A 265 30.77 29.87 6.03
CA THR A 265 29.44 29.77 5.41
C THR A 265 29.30 30.68 4.19
N TRP A 266 28.43 30.32 3.24
CA TRP A 266 28.03 31.19 2.13
C TRP A 266 26.61 31.74 2.31
N ASP A 267 26.47 33.06 2.15
CA ASP A 267 25.19 33.76 1.99
C ASP A 267 25.24 34.63 0.72
N ASN A 268 24.07 34.93 0.16
CA ASN A 268 23.88 35.61 -1.11
C ASN A 268 24.09 37.13 -0.99
N THR A 269 24.53 37.78 -2.07
CA THR A 269 23.93 39.09 -2.42
C THR A 269 24.01 39.41 -3.91
N THR A 270 22.99 40.13 -4.36
CA THR A 270 22.75 40.65 -5.71
C THR A 270 23.78 41.68 -6.19
N GLY A 271 24.06 41.73 -7.50
CA GLY A 271 24.87 42.78 -8.11
C GLY A 271 24.78 42.82 -9.64
N ASP A 272 23.81 43.55 -10.17
CA ASP A 272 23.65 43.84 -11.60
C ASP A 272 24.79 44.76 -12.11
N ASN A 273 25.34 44.50 -13.30
CA ASN A 273 25.81 45.56 -14.20
C ASN A 273 26.19 45.08 -15.62
N THR A 274 26.17 46.05 -16.54
CA THR A 274 26.08 45.85 -17.99
C THR A 274 27.30 46.38 -18.76
N ILE A 275 27.43 45.94 -20.03
CA ILE A 275 28.11 46.61 -21.16
C ILE A 275 29.66 46.67 -21.16
N GLY A 276 30.25 46.15 -22.25
CA GLY A 276 31.14 47.00 -23.06
C GLY A 276 32.46 46.45 -23.59
N GLY A 277 32.50 46.08 -24.88
CA GLY A 277 33.47 46.71 -25.79
C GLY A 277 34.73 45.96 -26.24
N ASN A 278 34.59 45.19 -27.32
CA ASN A 278 35.44 45.17 -28.54
C ASN A 278 36.98 44.97 -28.52
N ALA A 279 37.37 44.09 -29.47
CA ALA A 279 38.49 44.17 -30.42
C ALA A 279 39.66 43.17 -30.20
N ALA A 280 40.33 42.65 -31.24
CA ALA A 280 40.02 42.43 -32.67
C ALA A 280 41.19 41.62 -33.31
N LEU A 281 41.04 41.21 -34.59
CA LEU A 281 42.05 40.51 -35.44
C LEU A 281 42.24 39.03 -35.04
N GLY A 282 42.15 38.00 -35.90
CA GLY A 282 42.27 37.86 -37.37
C GLY A 282 43.20 36.64 -37.60
N ILE A 283 43.06 35.69 -38.54
CA ILE A 283 42.59 35.66 -39.94
C ILE A 283 42.18 34.18 -40.24
N GLY A 284 41.03 33.85 -40.87
CA GLY A 284 40.88 33.49 -42.30
C GLY A 284 41.34 32.05 -42.68
N ALA A 285 40.61 31.22 -43.46
CA ALA A 285 39.31 31.39 -44.13
C ALA A 285 38.67 30.04 -44.60
N ALA A 286 37.32 30.03 -44.67
CA ALA A 286 36.41 29.45 -45.70
C ALA A 286 36.47 27.95 -46.10
N THR A 287 35.36 27.27 -46.49
CA THR A 287 33.93 27.60 -46.73
C THR A 287 33.00 26.79 -45.79
N GLY A 288 31.65 26.88 -45.72
CA GLY A 288 30.57 27.56 -46.48
C GLY A 288 29.52 26.52 -46.97
N THR A 289 28.18 26.74 -46.99
CA THR A 289 27.33 27.94 -46.75
C THR A 289 25.90 27.56 -46.27
N SER A 290 25.11 28.56 -45.85
CA SER A 290 23.71 28.50 -45.31
C SER A 290 22.65 28.84 -46.40
N PRO A 291 21.39 29.32 -46.15
CA PRO A 291 20.61 29.54 -44.90
C PRO A 291 19.08 29.19 -44.94
N ILE A 292 18.43 29.55 -43.83
CA ILE A 292 16.98 29.68 -43.56
C ILE A 292 16.27 30.64 -44.53
N TYR A 293 14.95 30.46 -44.74
CA TYR A 293 14.03 31.48 -45.24
C TYR A 293 12.76 31.58 -44.38
N ASP A 294 12.21 32.80 -44.31
CA ASP A 294 10.94 33.20 -43.70
C ASP A 294 10.16 34.01 -44.74
N VAL A 295 8.85 33.75 -44.92
CA VAL A 295 7.95 34.57 -45.76
C VAL A 295 6.49 34.45 -45.28
N SER A 296 5.79 35.58 -45.34
CA SER A 296 4.42 35.83 -44.85
C SER A 296 3.33 35.91 -45.94
N GLU A 297 2.09 36.18 -45.49
CA GLU A 297 0.91 36.73 -46.20
C GLU A 297 -0.10 35.78 -46.89
N ASP A 298 -1.34 35.79 -46.33
CA ASP A 298 -2.68 36.00 -46.95
C ASP A 298 -3.12 35.21 -48.22
N ILE A 299 -4.41 35.04 -48.56
CA ILE A 299 -5.61 35.89 -48.42
C ILE A 299 -6.90 35.03 -48.52
N GLY A 300 -8.05 35.48 -47.98
CA GLY A 300 -9.36 35.15 -48.58
C GLY A 300 -10.57 34.90 -47.66
N GLU A 301 -11.20 35.96 -47.12
CA GLU A 301 -12.57 35.89 -46.57
C GLU A 301 -13.66 35.86 -47.66
N SER A 302 -14.86 35.34 -47.35
CA SER A 302 -16.12 35.88 -47.89
C SER A 302 -17.39 35.37 -47.16
N THR A 303 -18.00 36.26 -46.37
CA THR A 303 -19.47 36.52 -46.23
C THR A 303 -20.45 35.39 -45.78
N LEU A 304 -21.55 35.63 -45.04
CA LEU A 304 -22.31 36.86 -44.72
C LEU A 304 -23.09 36.76 -43.39
N ALA A 305 -23.36 37.92 -42.78
CA ALA A 305 -23.95 38.19 -41.47
C ALA A 305 -25.42 37.75 -41.21
N ALA A 306 -25.80 37.68 -39.91
CA ALA A 306 -26.85 38.55 -39.34
C ALA A 306 -27.05 38.40 -37.81
N GLY A 307 -27.34 39.51 -37.10
CA GLY A 307 -28.25 39.49 -35.93
C GLY A 307 -27.67 39.66 -34.52
N VAL A 308 -27.10 40.82 -34.18
CA VAL A 308 -26.93 41.22 -32.77
C VAL A 308 -28.26 41.62 -32.14
N LYS A 309 -28.55 41.10 -30.94
CA LYS A 309 -29.39 41.79 -29.94
C LYS A 309 -28.71 41.74 -28.57
N SER A 310 -28.36 42.91 -28.06
CA SER A 310 -27.85 43.08 -26.70
C SER A 310 -28.99 43.19 -25.69
N THR A 311 -28.86 42.52 -24.56
CA THR A 311 -29.55 42.90 -23.31
C THR A 311 -28.61 42.68 -22.14
N ASN A 312 -28.44 43.74 -21.34
CA ASN A 312 -27.52 43.83 -20.20
C ASN A 312 -27.72 42.70 -19.19
N LEU A 313 -26.66 41.98 -18.81
CA LEU A 313 -26.59 41.33 -17.50
C LEU A 313 -26.01 42.29 -16.47
N ARG A 314 -26.60 42.28 -15.27
CA ARG A 314 -26.29 43.21 -14.20
C ARG A 314 -25.04 42.80 -13.43
N ARG A 315 -24.37 43.82 -12.89
CA ARG A 315 -23.29 43.67 -11.92
C ARG A 315 -23.89 43.30 -10.56
N GLY A 316 -23.43 42.19 -9.98
CA GLY A 316 -23.62 41.85 -8.56
C GLY A 316 -24.86 41.01 -8.23
N GLU A 317 -24.65 39.72 -8.07
CA GLU A 317 -25.22 38.95 -6.96
C GLU A 317 -24.06 38.26 -6.23
N SER A 318 -24.10 38.30 -4.90
CA SER A 318 -23.09 37.70 -4.04
C SER A 318 -23.19 36.18 -4.08
N THR A 319 -22.08 35.51 -4.39
CA THR A 319 -21.93 34.09 -4.07
C THR A 319 -21.99 33.95 -2.55
N GLU A 320 -23.10 33.44 -2.00
CA GLU A 320 -23.10 33.02 -0.59
C GLU A 320 -22.02 31.94 -0.40
N PRO A 321 -21.26 31.99 0.70
CA PRO A 321 -20.28 30.95 0.98
C PRO A 321 -21.00 29.60 1.15
N LEU A 322 -20.40 28.55 0.58
CA LEU A 322 -20.86 27.17 0.73
C LEU A 322 -21.04 26.87 2.23
N LYS A 323 -22.27 26.54 2.65
CA LYS A 323 -22.58 26.36 4.07
C LYS A 323 -21.84 25.16 4.65
N GLN A 324 -20.79 25.49 5.40
CA GLN A 324 -19.84 24.57 6.04
C GLN A 324 -20.48 23.68 7.13
N GLU A 325 -21.71 24.00 7.55
CA GLU A 325 -22.51 23.29 8.57
C GLU A 325 -23.03 21.90 8.15
N ARG A 326 -22.66 21.35 6.98
CA ARG A 326 -23.26 20.11 6.46
C ARG A 326 -22.34 18.91 6.26
N VAL A 327 -21.03 19.01 6.53
CA VAL A 327 -20.08 17.93 6.21
C VAL A 327 -20.43 16.60 6.91
N CYS A 328 -20.70 16.62 8.23
CA CYS A 328 -21.23 15.46 8.97
C CYS A 328 -22.17 15.88 10.13
N ALA A 329 -22.98 16.92 9.92
CA ALA A 329 -23.86 17.49 10.95
C ALA A 329 -25.16 16.68 11.15
N SER A 330 -25.03 15.50 11.76
CA SER A 330 -26.15 14.84 12.43
C SER A 330 -26.06 15.06 13.94
N GLU A 331 -27.18 15.35 14.60
CA GLU A 331 -27.33 15.22 16.05
C GLU A 331 -27.32 13.74 16.51
N ALA A 332 -26.77 12.83 15.69
CA ALA A 332 -26.74 11.41 15.94
C ALA A 332 -25.90 11.09 17.19
N ASP A 333 -26.50 10.26 18.03
CA ASP A 333 -25.87 9.66 19.20
C ASP A 333 -25.05 8.44 18.73
N GLY A 334 -23.91 8.74 18.11
CA GLY A 334 -22.95 7.78 17.52
C GLY A 334 -22.06 8.40 16.45
N ILE A 335 -21.16 7.59 15.87
CA ILE A 335 -20.33 7.87 14.69
C ILE A 335 -21.11 7.49 13.43
N VAL A 336 -21.21 8.37 12.43
CA VAL A 336 -21.82 8.01 11.15
C VAL A 336 -20.82 7.23 10.29
N VAL A 337 -21.12 5.97 9.96
CA VAL A 337 -20.34 5.18 8.98
C VAL A 337 -21.11 5.10 7.67
N TYR A 338 -20.61 5.80 6.65
CA TYR A 338 -21.25 5.92 5.34
C TYR A 338 -21.18 4.63 4.52
N PRO A 339 -22.06 4.44 3.50
CA PRO A 339 -21.89 3.43 2.47
C PRO A 339 -20.49 3.47 1.85
N THR A 340 -19.85 2.31 1.65
CA THR A 340 -18.54 2.24 1.01
C THR A 340 -18.59 2.82 -0.40
N ILE A 341 -17.72 3.78 -0.72
CA ILE A 341 -17.57 4.28 -2.08
C ILE A 341 -16.97 3.17 -2.94
N GLY A 342 -17.69 2.73 -3.97
CA GLY A 342 -17.28 1.68 -4.90
C GLY A 342 -16.86 2.22 -6.27
N MET A 343 -16.42 1.32 -7.15
CA MET A 343 -16.14 1.60 -8.55
C MET A 343 -17.35 1.33 -9.44
N SER A 344 -17.53 2.13 -10.50
CA SER A 344 -18.52 1.85 -11.55
C SER A 344 -18.14 0.65 -12.43
N ASP A 345 -16.83 0.45 -12.65
CA ASP A 345 -16.22 -0.73 -13.23
C ASP A 345 -15.11 -1.22 -12.29
N PRO A 346 -15.32 -2.30 -11.52
CA PRO A 346 -14.38 -2.78 -10.50
C PRO A 346 -13.19 -3.59 -11.08
N TRP A 347 -12.99 -3.56 -12.39
CA TRP A 347 -11.92 -4.29 -13.08
C TRP A 347 -10.80 -3.38 -13.59
N ARG A 348 -9.68 -3.99 -14.00
CA ARG A 348 -8.56 -3.34 -14.70
C ARG A 348 -7.93 -2.12 -13.99
N TYR A 349 -8.18 -1.95 -12.70
CA TYR A 349 -7.87 -0.73 -11.94
C TYR A 349 -6.42 -0.61 -11.45
N ARG A 350 -5.66 -1.71 -11.28
CA ARG A 350 -4.28 -1.65 -10.76
C ARG A 350 -3.31 -1.13 -11.82
N ASN A 351 -2.77 0.06 -11.59
CA ASN A 351 -1.73 0.72 -12.40
C ASN A 351 -0.34 0.09 -12.24
N LYS A 352 -0.11 -0.68 -11.17
CA LYS A 352 1.14 -1.36 -10.87
C LYS A 352 0.94 -2.87 -10.87
N ALA A 353 1.80 -3.57 -11.60
CA ALA A 353 1.97 -5.02 -11.52
C ALA A 353 3.33 -5.34 -10.88
N GLN A 354 3.35 -6.27 -9.93
CA GLN A 354 4.57 -6.82 -9.35
C GLN A 354 4.50 -8.33 -9.54
N VAL A 355 5.39 -8.88 -10.37
CA VAL A 355 5.31 -10.27 -10.83
C VAL A 355 6.62 -10.98 -10.50
N PRO A 356 6.64 -11.98 -9.60
CA PRO A 356 7.77 -12.89 -9.44
C PRO A 356 7.99 -13.72 -10.71
N PHE A 357 9.26 -13.94 -11.05
CA PHE A 357 9.68 -14.77 -12.18
C PHE A 357 10.39 -16.02 -11.66
N GLY A 358 10.11 -17.16 -12.29
CA GLY A 358 10.73 -18.45 -12.03
C GLY A 358 11.04 -19.18 -13.33
N GLU A 359 11.39 -20.46 -13.24
CA GLU A 359 11.64 -21.30 -14.41
C GLU A 359 10.76 -22.56 -14.38
N GLU A 360 10.11 -22.87 -15.50
CA GLU A 360 9.44 -24.15 -15.69
C GLU A 360 9.81 -24.70 -17.08
N GLN A 361 10.12 -25.99 -17.17
CA GLN A 361 10.51 -26.69 -18.41
C GLN A 361 11.66 -25.99 -19.19
N GLY A 362 12.51 -25.21 -18.48
CA GLY A 362 13.63 -24.47 -19.07
C GLY A 362 13.28 -23.08 -19.63
N GLY A 363 12.06 -22.59 -19.44
CA GLY A 363 11.63 -21.24 -19.83
C GLY A 363 11.19 -20.39 -18.63
N LEU A 364 11.33 -19.06 -18.75
CA LEU A 364 10.84 -18.11 -17.74
C LEU A 364 9.31 -18.21 -17.57
N VAL A 365 8.84 -18.50 -16.37
CA VAL A 365 7.43 -18.31 -15.97
C VAL A 365 7.32 -17.05 -15.11
N GLY A 366 6.15 -16.40 -15.12
CA GLY A 366 5.93 -15.14 -14.44
C GLY A 366 4.45 -15.00 -14.11
N GLY A 367 4.17 -14.91 -12.82
CA GLY A 367 2.89 -15.31 -12.27
C GLY A 367 2.59 -14.68 -10.91
N PHE A 368 1.61 -15.23 -10.21
CA PHE A 368 1.39 -14.93 -8.79
C PHE A 368 1.77 -16.13 -7.95
N TYR A 369 2.22 -15.85 -6.73
CA TYR A 369 2.39 -16.89 -5.73
C TYR A 369 1.04 -17.53 -5.36
N ALA A 370 0.99 -18.87 -5.36
CA ALA A 370 -0.17 -19.62 -4.90
C ALA A 370 -0.39 -19.39 -3.40
N GLN A 371 -1.66 -19.31 -2.97
CA GLN A 371 -2.03 -18.91 -1.61
C GLN A 371 -1.24 -19.68 -0.53
N GLY A 372 -0.48 -18.94 0.29
CA GLY A 372 0.32 -19.52 1.38
C GLY A 372 1.61 -20.23 0.97
N SER A 373 2.17 -19.92 -0.21
CA SER A 373 3.42 -20.52 -0.71
C SER A 373 4.23 -19.54 -1.55
N HIS A 374 5.48 -19.88 -1.89
CA HIS A 374 6.24 -19.21 -2.96
C HIS A 374 6.18 -19.96 -4.32
N ARG A 375 5.19 -20.84 -4.52
CA ARG A 375 4.99 -21.51 -5.81
C ARG A 375 4.33 -20.55 -6.81
N ILE A 376 5.03 -20.20 -7.88
CA ILE A 376 4.50 -19.33 -8.94
C ILE A 376 3.45 -20.09 -9.77
N ILE A 377 2.29 -19.47 -9.97
CA ILE A 377 1.26 -19.86 -10.95
C ILE A 377 1.47 -18.96 -12.18
N ASP A 378 2.03 -19.50 -13.26
CA ASP A 378 2.21 -18.73 -14.50
C ASP A 378 0.86 -18.19 -14.98
N MET A 379 0.83 -16.90 -15.33
CA MET A 379 -0.40 -16.22 -15.76
C MET A 379 -0.23 -15.59 -17.14
N GLU A 380 -1.33 -15.52 -17.89
CA GLU A 380 -1.41 -14.71 -19.12
C GLU A 380 -2.18 -13.41 -18.90
N THR A 381 -3.02 -13.32 -17.87
CA THR A 381 -3.94 -12.18 -17.67
C THR A 381 -4.37 -12.04 -16.21
N CYS A 382 -4.34 -10.82 -15.67
CA CYS A 382 -4.91 -10.48 -14.36
C CYS A 382 -6.06 -9.47 -14.52
N LEU A 383 -7.32 -9.90 -14.30
CA LEU A 383 -8.52 -9.08 -14.53
C LEU A 383 -8.58 -7.76 -13.75
N ILE A 384 -7.85 -7.64 -12.63
CA ILE A 384 -7.78 -6.41 -11.82
C ILE A 384 -6.58 -5.51 -12.17
N GLN A 385 -5.65 -5.95 -13.02
CA GLN A 385 -4.53 -5.13 -13.50
C GLN A 385 -4.85 -4.46 -14.83
N HIS A 386 -4.30 -3.27 -15.04
CA HIS A 386 -4.37 -2.56 -16.33
C HIS A 386 -3.88 -3.45 -17.47
N ALA A 387 -4.56 -3.47 -18.62
CA ALA A 387 -4.30 -4.44 -19.70
C ALA A 387 -2.83 -4.41 -20.21
N ASN A 388 -2.22 -3.23 -20.29
CA ASN A 388 -0.81 -3.09 -20.68
C ASN A 388 0.15 -3.85 -19.75
N ASN A 389 -0.21 -4.09 -18.47
CA ASN A 389 0.63 -4.90 -17.57
C ASN A 389 0.70 -6.35 -18.04
N ASP A 390 -0.43 -6.95 -18.42
CA ASP A 390 -0.49 -8.31 -18.94
C ASP A 390 0.38 -8.44 -20.22
N GLU A 391 0.24 -7.49 -21.15
CA GLU A 391 1.01 -7.44 -22.39
C GLU A 391 2.53 -7.28 -22.13
N VAL A 392 2.92 -6.35 -21.26
CA VAL A 392 4.33 -6.15 -20.88
C VAL A 392 4.90 -7.41 -20.26
N ILE A 393 4.21 -8.04 -19.31
CA ILE A 393 4.69 -9.26 -18.64
C ILE A 393 4.81 -10.41 -19.64
N ALA A 394 3.83 -10.59 -20.53
CA ALA A 394 3.89 -11.61 -21.59
C ALA A 394 5.10 -11.39 -22.52
N LYS A 395 5.34 -10.15 -22.97
CA LYS A 395 6.47 -9.82 -23.85
C LYS A 395 7.82 -9.89 -23.16
N VAL A 396 7.94 -9.49 -21.90
CA VAL A 396 9.19 -9.65 -21.13
C VAL A 396 9.50 -11.14 -20.90
N LYS A 397 8.49 -12.00 -20.67
CA LYS A 397 8.65 -13.47 -20.67
C LYS A 397 9.14 -14.00 -22.02
N GLU A 398 8.45 -13.65 -23.11
CA GLU A 398 8.76 -14.10 -24.48
C GLU A 398 10.20 -13.75 -24.89
N ILE A 399 10.57 -12.48 -24.74
CA ILE A 399 11.90 -11.98 -25.13
C ILE A 399 12.97 -12.53 -24.19
N GLY A 400 12.73 -12.56 -22.87
CA GLY A 400 13.69 -13.09 -21.89
C GLY A 400 14.00 -14.57 -22.11
N ARG A 401 12.99 -15.38 -22.50
CA ARG A 401 13.19 -16.77 -22.95
C ARG A 401 14.08 -16.84 -24.20
N GLY A 402 13.80 -16.01 -25.21
CA GLY A 402 14.59 -15.95 -26.46
C GLY A 402 16.06 -15.57 -26.25
N LEU A 403 16.35 -14.71 -25.27
CA LEU A 403 17.70 -14.26 -24.92
C LEU A 403 18.40 -15.16 -23.87
N GLY A 404 17.78 -16.26 -23.46
CA GLY A 404 18.36 -17.20 -22.48
C GLY A 404 18.50 -16.63 -21.06
N ILE A 405 17.72 -15.61 -20.71
CA ILE A 405 17.73 -15.03 -19.36
C ILE A 405 17.21 -16.07 -18.36
N ARG A 406 17.95 -16.25 -17.26
CA ARG A 406 17.62 -17.18 -16.19
C ARG A 406 16.87 -16.48 -15.06
N ALA A 407 15.77 -17.06 -14.58
CA ALA A 407 15.12 -16.55 -13.38
C ALA A 407 15.91 -16.92 -12.12
N TYR A 408 15.73 -16.13 -11.07
CA TYR A 408 16.32 -16.36 -9.77
C TYR A 408 15.65 -17.52 -9.04
N GLN A 409 16.44 -18.35 -8.37
CA GLN A 409 15.96 -19.48 -7.57
C GLN A 409 16.27 -19.23 -6.09
N GLU A 410 15.24 -19.14 -5.26
CA GLU A 410 15.36 -18.77 -3.83
C GLU A 410 16.23 -19.76 -3.02
N GLU A 411 16.12 -21.06 -3.32
CA GLU A 411 16.83 -22.13 -2.60
C GLU A 411 18.35 -22.09 -2.86
N THR A 412 18.75 -22.05 -4.13
CA THR A 412 20.16 -22.07 -4.56
C THR A 412 20.81 -20.68 -4.53
N HIS A 413 19.99 -19.62 -4.60
CA HIS A 413 20.40 -18.21 -4.78
C HIS A 413 21.10 -17.94 -6.13
N GLU A 414 20.91 -18.84 -7.10
CA GLU A 414 21.41 -18.71 -8.47
C GLU A 414 20.38 -18.05 -9.39
N GLY A 415 20.78 -17.73 -10.63
CA GLY A 415 19.94 -17.04 -11.60
C GLY A 415 19.87 -15.53 -11.38
N LEU A 416 19.19 -14.83 -12.29
CA LEU A 416 19.25 -13.37 -12.41
C LEU A 416 17.92 -12.68 -12.17
N LEU A 417 16.89 -12.96 -12.97
CA LEU A 417 15.64 -12.21 -12.94
C LEU A 417 14.77 -12.65 -11.76
N ARG A 418 14.58 -11.78 -10.76
CA ARG A 418 13.75 -12.06 -9.57
C ARG A 418 12.29 -11.71 -9.84
N HIS A 419 12.05 -10.48 -10.27
CA HIS A 419 10.73 -9.92 -10.51
C HIS A 419 10.75 -9.00 -11.72
N VAL A 420 9.59 -8.81 -12.32
CA VAL A 420 9.32 -7.66 -13.19
C VAL A 420 8.25 -6.82 -12.52
N VAL A 421 8.55 -5.53 -12.33
CA VAL A 421 7.56 -4.55 -11.89
C VAL A 421 7.21 -3.67 -13.07
N VAL A 422 5.91 -3.47 -13.32
CA VAL A 422 5.39 -2.60 -14.37
C VAL A 422 4.55 -1.51 -13.70
N LYS A 423 4.76 -0.25 -14.08
CA LYS A 423 3.89 0.87 -13.70
C LYS A 423 3.34 1.51 -14.99
N VAL A 424 2.05 1.82 -15.01
CA VAL A 424 1.36 2.43 -16.16
C VAL A 424 0.64 3.69 -15.71
N GLY A 425 0.94 4.84 -16.31
CA GLY A 425 0.16 6.06 -16.11
C GLY A 425 -1.22 5.92 -16.74
N PHE A 426 -2.28 6.01 -15.94
CA PHE A 426 -3.66 5.80 -16.38
C PHE A 426 -4.16 6.89 -17.34
N ARG A 427 -3.78 8.15 -17.13
CA ARG A 427 -4.19 9.25 -18.02
C ARG A 427 -3.21 9.47 -19.17
N THR A 428 -1.94 9.14 -18.96
CA THR A 428 -0.86 9.43 -19.92
C THR A 428 -0.54 8.24 -20.84
N GLY A 429 -0.85 7.02 -20.43
CA GLY A 429 -0.43 5.79 -21.11
C GLY A 429 1.06 5.48 -21.00
N GLU A 430 1.83 6.24 -20.22
CA GLU A 430 3.28 6.05 -20.09
C GLU A 430 3.60 4.78 -19.27
N ILE A 431 4.45 3.91 -19.83
CA ILE A 431 4.81 2.63 -19.21
C ILE A 431 6.26 2.68 -18.69
N MET A 432 6.44 2.26 -17.43
CA MET A 432 7.73 1.94 -16.83
C MET A 432 7.85 0.42 -16.66
N VAL A 433 8.96 -0.15 -17.12
CA VAL A 433 9.34 -1.55 -16.89
C VAL A 433 10.56 -1.58 -15.97
N VAL A 434 10.50 -2.31 -14.86
CA VAL A 434 11.60 -2.46 -13.91
C VAL A 434 11.99 -3.93 -13.81
N LEU A 435 13.20 -4.25 -14.26
CA LEU A 435 13.81 -5.58 -14.15
C LEU A 435 14.51 -5.68 -12.79
N VAL A 436 13.95 -6.47 -11.86
CA VAL A 436 14.53 -6.70 -10.54
C VAL A 436 15.48 -7.89 -10.62
N THR A 437 16.75 -7.68 -10.30
CA THR A 437 17.85 -8.59 -10.67
C THR A 437 18.78 -8.93 -9.51
N ASN A 438 19.15 -10.20 -9.40
CA ASN A 438 20.16 -10.75 -8.48
C ASN A 438 21.60 -10.51 -9.01
N GLY A 439 21.86 -9.33 -9.58
CA GLY A 439 23.14 -9.03 -10.21
C GLY A 439 23.20 -7.62 -10.80
N LYS A 440 24.40 -7.07 -10.93
CA LYS A 440 24.61 -5.72 -11.52
C LYS A 440 24.60 -5.75 -13.04
N GLU A 441 25.09 -6.83 -13.64
CA GLU A 441 25.17 -7.01 -15.09
C GLU A 441 23.97 -7.83 -15.59
N VAL A 442 23.39 -7.42 -16.71
CA VAL A 442 22.28 -8.12 -17.37
C VAL A 442 22.78 -8.62 -18.75
N PRO A 443 22.81 -9.94 -19.00
CA PRO A 443 23.14 -10.49 -20.31
C PRO A 443 22.20 -9.95 -21.40
N HIS A 444 22.71 -9.71 -22.60
CA HIS A 444 21.92 -9.25 -23.75
C HIS A 444 21.08 -7.97 -23.51
N VAL A 445 21.42 -7.15 -22.50
CA VAL A 445 20.57 -6.04 -22.05
C VAL A 445 20.20 -5.03 -23.14
N ALA A 446 21.12 -4.70 -24.04
CA ALA A 446 20.84 -3.79 -25.16
C ALA A 446 19.78 -4.36 -26.13
N GLU A 447 19.90 -5.66 -26.46
CA GLU A 447 18.96 -6.38 -27.31
C GLU A 447 17.60 -6.56 -26.62
N TRP A 448 17.60 -6.84 -25.31
CA TRP A 448 16.38 -6.95 -24.51
C TRP A 448 15.60 -5.63 -24.47
N ILE A 449 16.30 -4.50 -24.24
CA ILE A 449 15.74 -3.14 -24.30
C ILE A 449 15.14 -2.86 -25.68
N GLU A 450 15.87 -3.17 -26.76
CA GLU A 450 15.43 -2.93 -28.12
C GLU A 450 14.14 -3.70 -28.44
N GLN A 451 14.12 -5.00 -28.15
CA GLN A 451 12.96 -5.85 -28.38
C GLN A 451 11.76 -5.45 -27.50
N ILE A 452 11.95 -5.09 -26.22
CA ILE A 452 10.88 -4.58 -25.34
C ILE A 452 10.23 -3.33 -25.95
N ARG A 453 11.05 -2.37 -26.39
CA ARG A 453 10.57 -1.11 -26.99
C ARG A 453 9.89 -1.30 -28.35
N ALA A 454 10.36 -2.26 -29.14
CA ALA A 454 9.74 -2.59 -30.42
C ALA A 454 8.40 -3.32 -30.24
N ALA A 455 8.27 -4.16 -29.21
CA ALA A 455 7.08 -4.94 -28.93
C ALA A 455 5.99 -4.16 -28.18
N ILE A 456 6.35 -3.19 -27.33
CA ILE A 456 5.40 -2.50 -26.44
C ILE A 456 5.41 -0.99 -26.70
N PRO A 457 4.41 -0.45 -27.44
CA PRO A 457 4.18 0.98 -27.56
C PRO A 457 3.92 1.63 -26.19
N GLY A 458 4.42 2.85 -25.98
CA GLY A 458 4.20 3.61 -24.73
C GLY A 458 5.23 3.40 -23.63
N VAL A 459 6.21 2.50 -23.81
CA VAL A 459 7.37 2.40 -22.90
C VAL A 459 8.16 3.71 -22.92
N ALA A 460 8.22 4.36 -21.76
CA ALA A 460 8.90 5.64 -21.54
C ALA A 460 10.08 5.51 -20.55
N SER A 461 10.17 4.38 -19.84
CA SER A 461 11.24 4.07 -18.90
C SER A 461 11.47 2.55 -18.85
N ILE A 462 12.73 2.13 -18.96
CA ILE A 462 13.18 0.79 -18.61
C ILE A 462 14.28 0.94 -17.58
N CYS A 463 14.08 0.35 -16.41
CA CYS A 463 14.99 0.41 -15.27
C CYS A 463 15.46 -0.99 -14.88
N GLN A 464 16.65 -1.06 -14.30
CA GLN A 464 17.11 -2.19 -13.52
C GLN A 464 17.04 -1.81 -12.05
N ASN A 465 16.50 -2.68 -11.20
CA ASN A 465 16.75 -2.63 -9.77
C ASN A 465 17.60 -3.85 -9.38
N VAL A 466 18.62 -3.63 -8.54
CA VAL A 466 19.57 -4.67 -8.13
C VAL A 466 19.25 -5.09 -6.70
N ASN A 467 18.83 -6.33 -6.53
CA ASN A 467 18.53 -6.95 -5.24
C ASN A 467 19.18 -8.33 -5.12
N THR A 468 20.38 -8.35 -4.53
CA THR A 468 21.16 -9.57 -4.24
C THR A 468 20.94 -10.10 -2.82
N GLY A 469 19.93 -9.61 -2.10
CA GLY A 469 19.65 -10.00 -0.72
C GLY A 469 18.72 -11.22 -0.62
N ARG A 470 18.99 -12.09 0.36
CA ARG A 470 18.08 -13.17 0.81
C ARG A 470 16.92 -12.57 1.61
N THR A 471 16.00 -11.93 0.91
CA THR A 471 14.86 -11.21 1.50
C THR A 471 13.62 -11.30 0.60
N ASN A 472 12.45 -11.22 1.24
CA ASN A 472 11.14 -11.11 0.58
C ASN A 472 10.85 -9.70 0.07
N VAL A 473 11.66 -8.70 0.45
CA VAL A 473 11.58 -7.34 -0.11
C VAL A 473 11.94 -7.40 -1.59
N ILE A 474 11.06 -6.88 -2.45
CA ILE A 474 11.22 -6.96 -3.91
C ILE A 474 12.38 -6.07 -4.38
N PHE A 475 12.38 -4.79 -4.01
CA PHE A 475 13.42 -3.84 -4.42
C PHE A 475 14.65 -3.87 -3.51
N GLY A 476 15.84 -3.83 -4.11
CA GLY A 476 17.08 -3.52 -3.42
C GLY A 476 17.43 -2.03 -3.52
N ALA A 477 18.49 -1.62 -2.82
CA ALA A 477 18.87 -0.22 -2.65
C ALA A 477 19.25 0.52 -3.96
N THR A 478 19.69 -0.19 -5.01
CA THR A 478 20.18 0.45 -6.25
C THR A 478 19.20 0.28 -7.41
N THR A 479 18.71 1.40 -7.95
CA THR A 479 18.01 1.47 -9.25
C THR A 479 18.90 2.17 -10.27
N ARG A 480 18.86 1.71 -11.53
CA ARG A 480 19.56 2.29 -12.68
C ARG A 480 18.59 2.43 -13.84
N VAL A 481 18.57 3.58 -14.51
CA VAL A 481 17.86 3.74 -15.78
C VAL A 481 18.67 3.03 -16.86
N LEU A 482 18.08 2.02 -17.50
CA LEU A 482 18.67 1.32 -18.64
C LEU A 482 18.34 2.05 -19.95
N TRP A 483 17.11 2.57 -20.06
CA TRP A 483 16.66 3.37 -21.20
C TRP A 483 15.50 4.29 -20.82
N GLY A 484 15.39 5.44 -21.51
CA GLY A 484 14.29 6.38 -21.32
C GLY A 484 14.53 7.35 -20.17
N ARG A 485 13.50 7.62 -19.37
CA ARG A 485 13.57 8.54 -18.21
C ARG A 485 13.66 7.76 -16.89
N GLU A 486 14.08 8.45 -15.83
CA GLU A 486 14.03 7.95 -14.44
C GLU A 486 12.60 7.75 -13.93
N VAL A 487 11.67 8.56 -14.43
CA VAL A 487 10.26 8.63 -14.00
C VAL A 487 9.30 8.49 -15.18
N ILE A 488 8.11 8.00 -14.89
CA ILE A 488 6.90 8.25 -15.70
C ILE A 488 6.05 9.32 -15.02
N TYR A 489 5.15 9.93 -15.78
CA TYR A 489 4.21 10.92 -15.30
C TYR A 489 2.78 10.39 -15.39
N ASP A 490 2.00 10.65 -14.35
CA ASP A 490 0.55 10.46 -14.37
C ASP A 490 -0.14 11.53 -13.51
N TYR A 491 -1.47 11.48 -13.43
CA TYR A 491 -2.27 12.47 -12.72
C TYR A 491 -3.29 11.82 -11.78
N ILE A 492 -3.35 12.34 -10.55
CA ILE A 492 -4.50 12.16 -9.66
C ILE A 492 -5.24 13.50 -9.70
N GLY A 493 -6.55 13.51 -9.94
CA GLY A 493 -7.29 14.74 -10.24
C GLY A 493 -6.60 15.58 -11.32
N ASP A 494 -6.27 16.82 -10.97
CA ASP A 494 -5.53 17.79 -11.78
C ASP A 494 -4.08 18.03 -11.27
N VAL A 495 -3.56 17.17 -10.38
CA VAL A 495 -2.15 17.20 -9.92
C VAL A 495 -1.32 16.19 -10.71
N LYS A 496 -0.21 16.64 -11.29
CA LYS A 496 0.74 15.80 -12.03
C LYS A 496 1.80 15.24 -11.08
N PHE A 497 2.09 13.94 -11.14
CA PHE A 497 3.12 13.30 -10.33
C PHE A 497 4.22 12.73 -11.22
N ALA A 498 5.47 12.90 -10.78
CA ALA A 498 6.61 12.12 -11.24
C ALA A 498 6.69 10.83 -10.40
N ILE A 499 6.63 9.68 -11.06
CA ILE A 499 6.58 8.37 -10.43
C ILE A 499 7.89 7.63 -10.78
N SER A 500 8.75 7.46 -9.77
CA SER A 500 10.01 6.73 -9.89
C SER A 500 9.79 5.22 -9.74
N ALA A 501 10.82 4.40 -10.02
CA ALA A 501 10.71 2.95 -9.91
C ALA A 501 10.37 2.48 -8.47
N ARG A 502 11.01 3.09 -7.47
CA ARG A 502 10.86 2.73 -6.04
C ARG A 502 9.80 3.55 -5.30
N SER A 503 9.25 4.63 -5.87
CA SER A 503 8.24 5.42 -5.16
C SER A 503 6.95 4.63 -4.92
N PHE A 504 6.40 4.77 -3.72
CA PHE A 504 5.01 4.42 -3.45
C PHE A 504 4.09 5.36 -4.22
N PHE A 505 3.10 4.80 -4.90
CA PHE A 505 2.04 5.51 -5.59
C PHE A 505 0.81 4.63 -5.53
N GLN A 506 -0.35 5.21 -5.22
CA GLN A 506 -1.58 4.44 -5.04
C GLN A 506 -1.95 3.70 -6.32
N VAL A 507 -2.28 2.42 -6.18
CA VAL A 507 -2.39 1.53 -7.35
C VAL A 507 -3.72 1.65 -8.08
N ASN A 508 -4.76 2.20 -7.45
CA ASN A 508 -6.07 2.42 -8.05
C ASN A 508 -6.34 3.93 -8.17
N PRO A 509 -5.97 4.58 -9.28
CA PRO A 509 -6.03 6.04 -9.40
C PRO A 509 -7.47 6.58 -9.33
N VAL A 510 -8.47 5.79 -9.75
CA VAL A 510 -9.89 6.15 -9.69
C VAL A 510 -10.36 6.28 -8.23
N GLN A 511 -10.04 5.29 -7.40
CA GLN A 511 -10.42 5.29 -5.98
C GLN A 511 -9.51 6.18 -5.13
N THR A 512 -8.28 6.45 -5.60
CA THR A 512 -7.39 7.44 -4.99
C THR A 512 -7.98 8.84 -5.07
N GLU A 513 -8.56 9.23 -6.20
CA GLU A 513 -9.24 10.52 -6.35
C GLU A 513 -10.46 10.63 -5.43
N ALA A 514 -11.22 9.54 -5.25
CA ALA A 514 -12.33 9.49 -4.29
C ALA A 514 -11.86 9.58 -2.81
N LEU A 515 -10.81 8.84 -2.45
CA LEU A 515 -10.22 8.84 -1.10
C LEU A 515 -9.68 10.23 -0.73
N TYR A 516 -8.86 10.82 -1.60
CA TYR A 516 -8.25 12.13 -1.36
C TYR A 516 -9.25 13.27 -1.48
N GLY A 517 -10.25 13.16 -2.36
CA GLY A 517 -11.40 14.07 -2.39
C GLY A 517 -12.15 14.10 -1.06
N LYS A 518 -12.35 12.93 -0.42
CA LYS A 518 -12.96 12.84 0.92
C LYS A 518 -12.05 13.34 2.04
N ALA A 519 -10.74 13.10 1.96
CA ALA A 519 -9.78 13.68 2.90
C ALA A 519 -9.77 15.22 2.82
N LEU A 520 -9.83 15.79 1.62
CA LEU A 520 -9.92 17.23 1.38
C LEU A 520 -11.27 17.83 1.86
N GLU A 521 -12.39 17.15 1.60
CA GLU A 521 -13.72 17.51 2.09
C GLU A 521 -13.74 17.58 3.63
N TYR A 522 -13.18 16.55 4.30
CA TYR A 522 -13.12 16.47 5.76
C TYR A 522 -12.10 17.43 6.37
N ALA A 523 -11.03 17.77 5.66
CA ALA A 523 -10.10 18.83 6.06
C ALA A 523 -10.81 20.19 6.13
N GLY A 524 -11.84 20.42 5.29
CA GLY A 524 -12.74 21.57 5.39
C GLY A 524 -12.03 22.91 5.21
N LEU A 525 -11.11 22.98 4.24
CA LEU A 525 -10.20 24.10 4.03
C LEU A 525 -10.88 25.28 3.33
N THR A 526 -10.57 26.51 3.77
CA THR A 526 -11.13 27.79 3.30
C THR A 526 -10.09 28.70 2.63
N GLY A 527 -8.82 28.30 2.61
CA GLY A 527 -7.68 29.11 2.14
C GLY A 527 -6.95 29.87 3.25
N SER A 528 -7.33 29.66 4.52
CA SER A 528 -6.77 30.37 5.68
C SER A 528 -5.92 29.47 6.58
N GLU A 529 -6.11 28.16 6.47
CA GLU A 529 -5.62 27.13 7.39
C GLU A 529 -4.15 26.76 7.14
N THR A 530 -3.47 26.48 8.24
CA THR A 530 -2.18 25.78 8.27
C THR A 530 -2.44 24.30 8.47
N VAL A 531 -1.98 23.48 7.54
CA VAL A 531 -2.20 22.01 7.56
C VAL A 531 -0.87 21.29 7.75
N VAL A 532 -0.88 20.23 8.55
CA VAL A 532 0.21 19.24 8.60
C VAL A 532 -0.29 17.95 7.96
N ASP A 533 0.54 17.36 7.11
CA ASP A 533 0.33 16.06 6.46
C ASP A 533 1.43 15.11 6.95
N ALA A 534 1.08 14.20 7.87
CA ALA A 534 2.02 13.24 8.44
C ALA A 534 1.97 11.92 7.67
N TYR A 535 3.16 11.36 7.41
CA TYR A 535 3.37 10.24 6.48
C TYR A 535 3.05 10.65 5.02
N CYS A 536 3.50 11.84 4.62
CA CYS A 536 3.09 12.45 3.34
C CYS A 536 3.60 11.72 2.09
N GLY A 537 4.53 10.76 2.22
CA GLY A 537 5.16 10.06 1.10
C GLY A 537 5.73 11.04 0.07
N ILE A 538 5.40 10.83 -1.22
CA ILE A 538 5.78 11.73 -2.33
C ILE A 538 4.91 13.00 -2.43
N GLY A 539 4.25 13.39 -1.33
CA GLY A 539 3.39 14.56 -1.22
C GLY A 539 2.01 14.39 -1.87
N THR A 540 1.51 13.17 -2.06
CA THR A 540 0.26 12.95 -2.81
C THR A 540 -0.91 13.72 -2.21
N ILE A 541 -1.18 13.56 -0.92
CA ILE A 541 -2.25 14.27 -0.20
C ILE A 541 -1.88 15.75 -0.03
N SER A 542 -0.66 16.05 0.46
CA SER A 542 -0.10 17.39 0.61
C SER A 542 -0.39 18.34 -0.56
N LEU A 543 -0.19 17.88 -1.81
CA LEU A 543 -0.36 18.72 -2.99
C LEU A 543 -1.83 18.98 -3.38
N PHE A 544 -2.78 18.14 -2.96
CA PHE A 544 -4.21 18.46 -3.02
C PHE A 544 -4.58 19.50 -1.96
N LEU A 545 -4.17 19.28 -0.70
CA LEU A 545 -4.42 20.20 0.41
C LEU A 545 -3.87 21.60 0.10
N ALA A 546 -2.68 21.68 -0.53
CA ALA A 546 -2.02 22.94 -0.86
C ALA A 546 -2.81 23.82 -1.85
N LYS A 547 -3.74 23.27 -2.63
CA LYS A 547 -4.63 24.07 -3.50
C LYS A 547 -5.70 24.85 -2.72
N HIS A 548 -5.99 24.43 -1.49
CA HIS A 548 -7.07 24.96 -0.65
C HIS A 548 -6.61 25.45 0.74
N ALA A 549 -5.37 25.18 1.14
CA ALA A 549 -4.77 25.64 2.38
C ALA A 549 -3.95 26.93 2.18
N LYS A 550 -3.77 27.70 3.26
CA LYS A 550 -2.79 28.79 3.29
C LYS A 550 -1.35 28.25 3.24
N LYS A 551 -1.09 27.18 3.98
CA LYS A 551 0.23 26.52 4.08
C LYS A 551 0.06 25.04 4.41
N VAL A 552 0.86 24.18 3.80
CA VAL A 552 0.96 22.74 4.10
C VAL A 552 2.38 22.41 4.53
N TYR A 553 2.52 21.58 5.56
CA TYR A 553 3.78 21.01 6.02
C TYR A 553 3.69 19.47 5.97
N GLY A 554 4.42 18.85 5.04
CA GLY A 554 4.51 17.40 4.90
C GLY A 554 5.71 16.83 5.65
N VAL A 555 5.53 15.70 6.36
CA VAL A 555 6.62 14.94 6.97
C VAL A 555 6.58 13.47 6.55
N GLU A 556 7.75 12.94 6.21
CA GLU A 556 7.97 11.56 5.78
C GLU A 556 9.38 11.13 6.22
N ILE A 557 9.54 9.86 6.64
CA ILE A 557 10.80 9.33 7.15
C ILE A 557 11.77 8.97 6.02
N VAL A 558 11.25 8.60 4.83
CA VAL A 558 12.05 8.24 3.66
C VAL A 558 12.58 9.51 2.93
N PRO A 559 13.91 9.75 2.89
CA PRO A 559 14.48 10.95 2.27
C PRO A 559 14.15 11.06 0.78
N GLU A 560 14.21 9.95 0.03
CA GLU A 560 13.91 9.95 -1.41
C GLU A 560 12.45 10.32 -1.71
N ALA A 561 11.52 10.00 -0.80
CA ALA A 561 10.11 10.36 -0.96
C ALA A 561 9.89 11.87 -0.74
N ILE A 562 10.63 12.50 0.18
CA ILE A 562 10.63 13.96 0.37
C ILE A 562 11.25 14.70 -0.83
N GLU A 563 12.28 14.16 -1.46
CA GLU A 563 12.81 14.73 -2.71
C GLU A 563 11.82 14.56 -3.88
N ASP A 564 11.13 13.41 -3.99
CA ASP A 564 10.00 13.25 -4.92
C ASP A 564 8.87 14.26 -4.62
N ALA A 565 8.53 14.50 -3.34
CA ALA A 565 7.51 15.47 -2.93
C ALA A 565 7.85 16.91 -3.32
N LYS A 566 9.11 17.33 -3.11
CA LYS A 566 9.62 18.64 -3.56
C LYS A 566 9.57 18.77 -5.09
N ARG A 567 10.03 17.74 -5.82
CA ARG A 567 9.96 17.70 -7.30
C ARG A 567 8.50 17.79 -7.80
N ASN A 568 7.57 17.10 -7.13
CA ASN A 568 6.15 17.14 -7.46
C ASN A 568 5.53 18.52 -7.14
N ALA A 569 5.93 19.18 -6.05
CA ALA A 569 5.47 20.54 -5.74
C ALA A 569 5.92 21.53 -6.83
N GLU A 570 7.20 21.50 -7.21
CA GLU A 570 7.75 22.33 -8.29
C GLU A 570 7.06 22.05 -9.64
N LEU A 571 6.86 20.78 -10.00
CA LEU A 571 6.18 20.33 -11.22
C LEU A 571 4.76 20.90 -11.37
N ASN A 572 4.07 21.16 -10.26
CA ASN A 572 2.72 21.75 -10.23
C ASN A 572 2.71 23.25 -9.89
N GLY A 573 3.88 23.89 -9.72
CA GLY A 573 3.99 25.29 -9.32
C GLY A 573 3.51 25.59 -7.89
N ILE A 574 3.38 24.56 -7.05
CA ILE A 574 2.89 24.66 -5.67
C ILE A 574 4.02 25.17 -4.77
N ARG A 575 3.86 26.37 -4.21
CA ARG A 575 4.89 27.09 -3.40
C ARG A 575 4.54 27.20 -1.91
N ASN A 576 3.33 26.79 -1.53
CA ASN A 576 2.82 26.81 -0.16
C ASN A 576 2.88 25.44 0.54
N ALA A 577 3.52 24.44 -0.07
CA ALA A 577 3.90 23.18 0.59
C ALA A 577 5.38 23.23 1.00
N GLU A 578 5.70 22.81 2.22
CA GLU A 578 7.06 22.56 2.72
C GLU A 578 7.17 21.12 3.21
N PHE A 579 8.35 20.52 3.08
CA PHE A 579 8.57 19.09 3.31
C PHE A 579 9.82 18.85 4.17
N ALA A 580 9.71 18.03 5.22
CA ALA A 580 10.80 17.66 6.12
C ALA A 580 10.99 16.13 6.20
N VAL A 581 12.25 15.70 6.28
CA VAL A 581 12.61 14.29 6.50
C VAL A 581 12.61 13.99 8.00
N GLY A 582 11.92 12.94 8.42
CA GLY A 582 11.98 12.40 9.79
C GLY A 582 10.70 11.68 10.24
N GLY A 583 10.74 11.11 11.44
CA GLY A 583 9.53 10.59 12.09
C GLY A 583 8.57 11.73 12.44
N ALA A 584 7.27 11.55 12.22
CA ALA A 584 6.26 12.57 12.51
C ALA A 584 6.23 12.91 14.01
N GLU A 585 6.46 11.90 14.86
CA GLU A 585 6.60 11.95 16.31
C GLU A 585 7.82 12.75 16.82
N ASP A 586 8.78 13.08 15.96
CA ASP A 586 9.96 13.90 16.28
C ASP A 586 9.88 15.29 15.62
N VAL A 587 9.42 15.36 14.36
CA VAL A 587 9.33 16.60 13.57
C VAL A 587 8.17 17.50 14.02
N LEU A 588 6.98 16.96 14.33
CA LEU A 588 5.85 17.80 14.77
C LEU A 588 6.14 18.55 16.09
N PRO A 589 6.79 17.94 17.11
CA PRO A 589 7.26 18.66 18.30
C PRO A 589 8.32 19.74 17.99
N GLU A 590 9.13 19.57 16.94
CA GLU A 590 10.06 20.61 16.48
C GLU A 590 9.36 21.79 15.85
N TRP A 591 8.42 21.53 14.95
CA TRP A 591 7.54 22.56 14.39
C TRP A 591 6.73 23.28 15.48
N GLN A 592 6.26 22.57 16.50
CA GLN A 592 5.61 23.17 17.66
C GLN A 592 6.55 24.13 18.41
N ARG A 593 7.81 23.74 18.63
CA ARG A 593 8.85 24.60 19.25
C ARG A 593 9.19 25.81 18.36
N ALA A 594 9.17 25.65 17.04
CA ALA A 594 9.36 26.72 16.05
C ALA A 594 8.14 27.66 15.91
N GLY A 595 7.04 27.41 16.63
CA GLY A 595 5.85 28.25 16.64
C GLY A 595 4.78 27.89 15.60
N ILE A 596 4.98 26.84 14.80
CA ILE A 596 3.96 26.33 13.88
C ILE A 596 2.80 25.74 14.69
N ARG A 597 1.57 26.11 14.33
CA ARG A 597 0.34 25.60 14.94
C ARG A 597 -0.60 25.20 13.79
N PRO A 598 -0.82 23.89 13.55
CA PRO A 598 -1.76 23.45 12.53
C PRO A 598 -3.20 23.64 13.01
N ASP A 599 -4.06 24.13 12.12
CA ASP A 599 -5.51 24.16 12.30
C ASP A 599 -6.10 22.78 11.99
N VAL A 600 -5.47 22.04 11.07
CA VAL A 600 -5.82 20.69 10.63
C VAL A 600 -4.57 19.80 10.61
N ILE A 601 -4.68 18.58 11.12
CA ILE A 601 -3.67 17.53 10.89
C ILE A 601 -4.31 16.41 10.06
N VAL A 602 -3.63 15.99 9.00
CA VAL A 602 -3.96 14.82 8.19
C VAL A 602 -2.92 13.75 8.48
N VAL A 603 -3.35 12.49 8.61
CA VAL A 603 -2.46 11.33 8.78
C VAL A 603 -2.85 10.22 7.81
N ASP A 604 -1.87 9.64 7.11
CA ASP A 604 -2.02 8.41 6.29
C ASP A 604 -0.99 7.34 6.72
N PRO A 605 -1.08 6.83 7.97
CA PRO A 605 -0.05 5.99 8.56
C PRO A 605 0.06 4.59 7.94
N PRO A 606 1.20 3.90 8.16
CA PRO A 606 1.35 2.49 7.81
C PRO A 606 0.29 1.58 8.45
N ARG A 607 0.20 0.33 7.98
CA ARG A 607 -0.78 -0.69 8.47
C ARG A 607 -0.80 -0.88 10.00
N LYS A 608 0.30 -0.57 10.71
CA LYS A 608 0.41 -0.57 12.19
C LYS A 608 -0.36 0.55 12.90
N GLY A 609 -0.91 1.52 12.15
CA GLY A 609 -1.53 2.74 12.66
C GLY A 609 -0.49 3.82 13.00
N CYS A 610 -0.92 4.88 13.67
CA CYS A 610 -0.02 5.92 14.16
C CYS A 610 0.89 5.38 15.27
N ASP A 611 2.07 6.00 15.42
CA ASP A 611 2.87 5.84 16.63
C ASP A 611 2.18 6.49 17.85
N GLU A 612 2.32 5.92 19.04
CA GLU A 612 1.69 6.45 20.26
C GLU A 612 2.19 7.87 20.58
N ARG A 613 3.47 8.17 20.33
CA ARG A 613 4.04 9.52 20.50
C ARG A 613 3.45 10.53 19.51
N LEU A 614 3.09 10.10 18.30
CA LEU A 614 2.39 10.96 17.34
C LEU A 614 0.97 11.28 17.84
N LEU A 615 0.24 10.29 18.34
CA LEU A 615 -1.10 10.50 18.91
C LEU A 615 -1.04 11.49 20.09
N ASP A 616 -0.10 11.31 21.02
CA ASP A 616 0.16 12.25 22.11
C ASP A 616 0.51 13.66 21.60
N THR A 617 1.27 13.77 20.52
CA THR A 617 1.64 15.05 19.90
C THR A 617 0.42 15.75 19.29
N ILE A 618 -0.48 15.02 18.62
CA ILE A 618 -1.75 15.54 18.11
C ILE A 618 -2.61 16.07 19.27
N LEU A 619 -2.70 15.32 20.38
CA LEU A 619 -3.42 15.74 21.58
C LEU A 619 -2.81 16.99 22.26
N GLN A 620 -1.49 17.19 22.16
CA GLN A 620 -0.81 18.39 22.65
C GLN A 620 -0.96 19.60 21.71
N LEU A 621 -0.92 19.40 20.40
CA LEU A 621 -1.10 20.45 19.40
C LEU A 621 -2.53 20.99 19.35
N ARG A 622 -3.52 20.13 19.63
CA ARG A 622 -4.96 20.46 19.65
C ARG A 622 -5.47 21.18 18.38
N PRO A 623 -5.15 20.72 17.15
CA PRO A 623 -5.80 21.20 15.93
C PRO A 623 -7.33 21.10 16.05
N GLU A 624 -8.07 21.92 15.30
CA GLU A 624 -9.53 21.88 15.31
C GLU A 624 -10.06 20.57 14.74
N ARG A 625 -9.38 20.06 13.71
CA ARG A 625 -9.75 18.88 12.93
C ARG A 625 -8.56 17.94 12.79
N VAL A 626 -8.84 16.64 12.88
CA VAL A 626 -7.91 15.58 12.47
C VAL A 626 -8.61 14.73 11.40
N VAL A 627 -7.96 14.57 10.25
CA VAL A 627 -8.42 13.69 9.17
C VAL A 627 -7.51 12.47 9.16
N TYR A 628 -8.09 11.30 9.40
CA TYR A 628 -7.35 10.05 9.47
C TYR A 628 -7.68 9.21 8.25
N VAL A 629 -6.71 9.00 7.36
CA VAL A 629 -6.77 8.03 6.25
C VAL A 629 -6.20 6.71 6.75
N SER A 630 -6.83 5.57 6.44
CA SER A 630 -6.34 4.27 6.91
C SER A 630 -6.70 3.09 6.01
N CYS A 631 -5.68 2.30 5.71
CA CYS A 631 -5.78 1.01 5.05
C CYS A 631 -6.18 -0.16 5.99
N ASN A 632 -6.38 0.10 7.28
CA ASN A 632 -6.65 -0.93 8.29
C ASN A 632 -7.68 -0.45 9.34
N ALA A 633 -8.90 -0.96 9.22
CA ALA A 633 -10.00 -0.66 10.14
C ALA A 633 -9.70 -0.98 11.62
N SER A 634 -8.81 -1.95 11.91
CA SER A 634 -8.51 -2.37 13.28
C SER A 634 -7.63 -1.37 14.02
N THR A 635 -6.57 -0.88 13.37
CA THR A 635 -5.66 0.12 13.93
C THR A 635 -6.28 1.51 13.88
N LEU A 636 -7.08 1.83 12.85
CA LEU A 636 -7.97 3.00 12.84
C LEU A 636 -8.85 3.03 14.10
N ALA A 637 -9.56 1.95 14.42
CA ALA A 637 -10.46 1.91 15.58
C ALA A 637 -9.72 2.05 16.93
N ARG A 638 -8.48 1.54 17.03
CA ARG A 638 -7.58 1.76 18.19
C ARG A 638 -7.22 3.24 18.33
N ASP A 639 -6.77 3.86 17.25
CA ASP A 639 -6.19 5.22 17.29
C ASP A 639 -7.27 6.30 17.45
N LEU A 640 -8.44 6.13 16.82
CA LEU A 640 -9.62 6.96 17.07
C LEU A 640 -10.05 6.92 18.55
N ARG A 641 -9.97 5.77 19.23
CA ARG A 641 -10.26 5.65 20.66
C ARG A 641 -9.24 6.43 21.51
N VAL A 642 -7.95 6.37 21.18
CA VAL A 642 -6.91 7.17 21.89
C VAL A 642 -7.23 8.66 21.77
N LEU A 643 -7.53 9.13 20.55
CA LEU A 643 -7.83 10.53 20.30
C LEU A 643 -9.15 11.00 20.95
N GLU A 644 -10.20 10.16 20.98
CA GLU A 644 -11.43 10.49 21.70
C GLU A 644 -11.22 10.62 23.22
N ASN A 645 -10.45 9.70 23.82
CA ASN A 645 -10.10 9.80 25.23
C ASN A 645 -9.31 11.10 25.54
N GLY A 646 -8.54 11.59 24.57
CA GLY A 646 -7.79 12.86 24.64
C GLY A 646 -8.61 14.13 24.39
N GLY A 647 -9.90 14.03 24.06
CA GLY A 647 -10.78 15.20 23.86
C GLY A 647 -11.11 15.54 22.41
N TYR A 648 -10.99 14.58 21.49
CA TYR A 648 -11.64 14.63 20.19
C TYR A 648 -12.99 13.89 20.22
N ARG A 649 -13.78 14.06 19.15
CA ARG A 649 -14.92 13.20 18.83
C ARG A 649 -14.78 12.76 17.38
N THR A 650 -14.88 11.46 17.13
CA THR A 650 -15.06 10.96 15.76
C THR A 650 -16.46 11.35 15.31
N VAL A 651 -16.55 12.11 14.22
CA VAL A 651 -17.84 12.59 13.70
C VAL A 651 -18.41 11.55 12.73
N CYS A 652 -17.57 11.11 11.80
CA CYS A 652 -17.97 10.21 10.72
C CYS A 652 -16.77 9.48 10.12
N VAL A 653 -17.06 8.35 9.46
CA VAL A 653 -16.09 7.54 8.70
C VAL A 653 -16.67 7.20 7.33
N GLN A 654 -15.88 7.43 6.28
CA GLN A 654 -16.19 7.07 4.91
C GLN A 654 -15.28 5.91 4.46
N PRO A 655 -15.79 4.67 4.38
CA PRO A 655 -15.07 3.56 3.76
C PRO A 655 -14.96 3.76 2.25
N VAL A 656 -13.83 3.36 1.66
CA VAL A 656 -13.54 3.47 0.22
C VAL A 656 -13.00 2.14 -0.28
N ASP A 657 -13.57 1.63 -1.36
CA ASP A 657 -13.14 0.38 -1.99
C ASP A 657 -11.96 0.61 -2.93
N MET A 658 -10.79 0.89 -2.36
CA MET A 658 -9.54 1.03 -3.12
C MET A 658 -9.15 -0.27 -3.86
N PHE A 659 -9.62 -1.43 -3.38
CA PHE A 659 -9.21 -2.74 -3.89
C PHE A 659 -10.41 -3.69 -4.10
N PRO A 660 -11.22 -3.46 -5.15
CA PRO A 660 -12.31 -4.36 -5.52
C PRO A 660 -11.87 -5.81 -5.66
N HIS A 661 -12.77 -6.75 -5.36
CA HIS A 661 -12.52 -8.20 -5.34
C HIS A 661 -11.53 -8.69 -4.27
N THR A 662 -11.00 -7.79 -3.44
CA THR A 662 -10.25 -8.11 -2.22
C THR A 662 -11.03 -7.72 -0.97
N VAL A 663 -10.61 -8.19 0.20
CA VAL A 663 -11.16 -7.77 1.49
C VAL A 663 -10.73 -6.38 1.97
N HIS A 664 -9.67 -5.81 1.41
CA HIS A 664 -9.11 -4.55 1.89
C HIS A 664 -10.10 -3.39 1.73
N VAL A 665 -10.17 -2.52 2.74
CA VAL A 665 -11.02 -1.33 2.76
C VAL A 665 -10.18 -0.16 3.28
N GLU A 666 -10.05 0.88 2.46
CA GLU A 666 -9.52 2.15 2.92
C GLU A 666 -10.62 2.89 3.66
N SER A 667 -10.28 3.81 4.56
CA SER A 667 -11.26 4.61 5.29
C SER A 667 -10.72 5.99 5.60
N VAL A 668 -11.55 7.02 5.39
CA VAL A 668 -11.29 8.39 5.86
C VAL A 668 -12.18 8.66 7.06
N ALA A 669 -11.61 9.02 8.21
CA ALA A 669 -12.33 9.44 9.39
C ALA A 669 -12.12 10.94 9.66
N LEU A 670 -13.20 11.64 9.98
CA LEU A 670 -13.15 13.02 10.48
C LEU A 670 -13.28 13.00 12.01
N MET A 671 -12.28 13.57 12.69
CA MET A 671 -12.37 13.92 14.11
C MET A 671 -12.39 15.43 14.29
N SER A 672 -13.26 15.89 15.18
CA SER A 672 -13.31 17.30 15.60
C SER A 672 -12.93 17.43 17.07
N ARG A 673 -12.20 18.49 17.40
CA ARG A 673 -11.84 18.82 18.80
C ARG A 673 -13.11 19.12 19.60
N VAL A 674 -13.26 18.52 20.77
CA VAL A 674 -14.34 18.84 21.71
C VAL A 674 -13.91 20.02 22.57
N GLU A 675 -14.68 21.10 22.56
CA GLU A 675 -14.51 22.19 23.53
C GLU A 675 -15.04 21.73 24.90
N LYS A 676 -14.27 22.02 25.96
CA LYS A 676 -14.55 21.67 27.36
C LYS A 676 -14.79 22.93 28.17
#